data_AF-A0A6P7FB40-F1
#
_entry.id   AF-A0A6P7FB40-F1
#
_cell.length_a   1.000
_cell.length_b   1.000
_cell.length_c   1.000
_cell.angle_alpha   90.00
_cell.angle_beta   90.00
_cell.angle_gamma   90.00
#
_symmetry.space_group_name_H-M   'P 1'
#
loop_
_entity.id
_entity.type
_entity.pdbx_description
1 polymer ?
#
loop_
_entity_poly.entity_id
_entity_poly.type
_entity_poly.pdbx_seq_one_letter_code
_entity_poly.pdbx_strand_id
1 'polypeptide(L)'
;MGGVDLADQKIATYDLDRKSTKWWCKVFYKLLMASVINSWIMFLEIQNKKEKVPFLHYLVRVAEQLISLGRSKAKIKRRVSGRPDCLKTTTTYSRDTQKIHHVRDTELSRGSQNYQTAVLSPRRLSVHLLKIKEGQTEHGTQNTFETLYEHHLLRSAANFTIGPFGGSQNRDFICVQSLDGMLSFFEQENQTFCCFLPDFLLPSPMVYVKKTDTFLTLDGSWNIVCYRYNSLSEVGERTENDPHASSKIAPLWSYFLGEPVIDINTVEDEFNKISYILILGERNYFCIYETGRLTFMKKLEYSPICFEVYMIKEKVFSLIVSETSDLLVYENTKLKWSAKLQFLPVCLKRAFLKHVKGSLVLLSEEGRLECCYLGTEPSLFVAPPLAERELDLEKVEDELKTLNERIRESYGNDLKFANQNPEKEITIKIQVSKDLVPCVYETNLKDPKDLQMCPIKVEVTPQMAFDEIQISVSASKPIKITPDIDFHLHPEDTMDFECFAFLYEDLEVPSLTVNVSVTVISSLGIARSFNKSAMLPIKLIAESSTPQKDGNHKITLSVTQNVVPLLTLFPEFGEETKTSNAIAFKNFYDSGQPVTVLLAKSSDRYRIQSSSIASLSCIIEQIIFRLNNHYRNVDEFKVVYSSALPSTEVVLYVKEHFSSRQEVSKLEDWEDVMDAALSYLLRTSLAKSEKDKLRISQSNVEKVTDISKMEKRLVQVLERISKIETPETVQVENENEEEEEELSKPEIEHEDEKPMGSQLGQASMRLLSARRSLLRKRHKNEEE
;
A
#
# COMPACT_ATOMS: atom_id res chain seq x y z
N MET A 1 54.00 -8.26 15.38
CA MET A 1 53.85 -7.14 16.32
C MET A 1 52.94 -7.60 17.47
N GLY A 2 53.37 -8.52 18.35
CA GLY A 2 52.44 -9.29 19.21
C GLY A 2 52.11 -8.71 20.59
N GLY A 3 52.67 -7.56 20.97
CA GLY A 3 52.49 -6.99 22.30
C GLY A 3 51.22 -6.15 22.49
N VAL A 4 50.69 -5.58 21.41
CA VAL A 4 49.51 -4.70 21.44
C VAL A 4 48.24 -5.54 21.54
N ASP A 5 48.05 -6.51 20.65
CA ASP A 5 46.88 -7.41 20.67
C ASP A 5 46.73 -8.14 22.01
N LEU A 6 47.85 -8.59 22.61
CA LEU A 6 47.84 -9.27 23.91
C LEU A 6 47.53 -8.31 25.08
N ALA A 7 47.81 -7.02 24.93
CA ALA A 7 47.43 -5.99 25.90
C ALA A 7 45.94 -5.66 25.76
N ASP A 8 45.45 -5.40 24.54
CA ASP A 8 44.04 -5.07 24.29
C ASP A 8 43.09 -6.25 24.59
N GLN A 9 43.49 -7.48 24.25
CA GLN A 9 42.77 -8.69 24.64
C GLN A 9 42.65 -8.83 26.17
N LYS A 10 43.71 -8.48 26.92
CA LYS A 10 43.65 -8.47 28.39
C LYS A 10 42.81 -7.29 28.90
N ILE A 11 42.91 -6.10 28.30
CA ILE A 11 42.13 -4.92 28.66
C ILE A 11 40.62 -5.19 28.53
N ALA A 12 40.20 -5.86 27.45
CA ALA A 12 38.81 -6.23 27.20
C ALA A 12 38.21 -7.13 28.30
N THR A 13 39.02 -7.97 28.96
CA THR A 13 38.50 -8.83 30.06
C THR A 13 38.04 -8.06 31.29
N TYR A 14 38.51 -6.81 31.49
CA TYR A 14 38.20 -6.01 32.68
C TYR A 14 36.90 -5.19 32.59
N ASP A 15 36.22 -5.17 31.43
CA ASP A 15 34.99 -4.39 31.29
C ASP A 15 33.78 -5.10 31.93
N LEU A 16 33.04 -4.34 32.74
CA LEU A 16 31.85 -4.82 33.44
C LEU A 16 30.68 -3.89 33.13
N ASP A 17 29.65 -4.45 32.51
CA ASP A 17 28.54 -3.71 31.91
C ASP A 17 27.49 -3.22 32.93
N ARG A 18 27.94 -2.40 33.90
CA ARG A 18 27.09 -1.79 34.93
C ARG A 18 26.64 -0.40 34.50
N LYS A 19 25.37 -0.32 34.08
CA LYS A 19 24.66 0.95 33.86
C LYS A 19 24.68 1.79 35.15
N SER A 20 25.39 2.92 35.12
CA SER A 20 25.48 3.88 36.23
C SER A 20 25.65 5.30 35.72
N THR A 21 24.92 6.25 36.31
CA THR A 21 24.90 7.67 35.91
C THR A 21 26.05 8.50 36.48
N LYS A 22 26.80 7.98 37.47
CA LYS A 22 27.92 8.69 38.10
C LYS A 22 29.25 8.15 37.57
N TRP A 23 30.07 9.02 36.98
CA TRP A 23 31.33 8.63 36.32
C TRP A 23 32.30 7.90 37.24
N TRP A 24 32.44 8.36 38.49
CA TRP A 24 33.35 7.75 39.47
C TRP A 24 32.93 6.32 39.86
N CYS A 25 31.64 5.96 39.76
CA CYS A 25 31.19 4.57 39.96
C CYS A 25 31.77 3.65 38.89
N LYS A 26 31.80 4.09 37.62
CA LYS A 26 32.38 3.31 36.52
C LYS A 26 33.88 3.08 36.73
N VAL A 27 34.62 4.14 37.12
CA VAL A 27 36.05 4.05 37.45
C VAL A 27 36.28 3.08 38.62
N PHE A 28 35.52 3.21 39.72
CA PHE A 28 35.64 2.33 40.88
C PHE A 28 35.38 0.86 40.55
N TYR A 29 34.32 0.55 39.79
CA TYR A 29 34.03 -0.84 39.42
C TYR A 29 35.03 -1.42 38.40
N LYS A 30 35.56 -0.62 37.46
CA LYS A 30 36.62 -1.10 36.55
C LYS A 30 37.93 -1.38 37.29
N LEU A 31 38.31 -0.56 38.26
CA LEU A 31 39.46 -0.83 39.15
C LEU A 31 39.24 -2.05 40.05
N LEU A 32 38.02 -2.25 40.57
CA LEU A 32 37.67 -3.43 41.36
C LEU A 32 37.74 -4.72 40.53
N MET A 33 37.25 -4.70 39.29
CA MET A 33 37.34 -5.87 38.40
C MET A 33 38.77 -6.15 37.94
N ALA A 34 39.56 -5.10 37.68
CA ALA A 34 40.99 -5.25 37.42
C ALA A 34 41.71 -5.99 38.56
N SER A 35 41.41 -5.71 39.84
CA SER A 35 42.03 -6.44 40.94
C SER A 35 41.60 -7.92 41.04
N VAL A 36 40.31 -8.22 40.80
CA VAL A 36 39.78 -9.59 40.88
C VAL A 36 40.20 -10.46 39.68
N ILE A 37 40.33 -9.89 38.49
CA ILE A 37 40.79 -10.62 37.30
C ILE A 37 42.30 -10.86 37.38
N ASN A 38 43.09 -9.89 37.85
CA ASN A 38 44.51 -10.13 38.14
C ASN A 38 44.70 -11.22 39.21
N SER A 39 43.86 -11.29 40.24
CA SER A 39 43.94 -12.37 41.24
C SER A 39 43.51 -13.73 40.68
N TRP A 40 42.60 -13.77 39.69
CA TRP A 40 42.25 -15.00 38.96
C TRP A 40 43.39 -15.48 38.06
N ILE A 41 44.05 -14.57 37.33
CA ILE A 41 45.22 -14.89 36.49
C ILE A 41 46.34 -15.48 37.37
N MET A 42 46.69 -14.81 38.49
CA MET A 42 47.68 -15.36 39.43
C MET A 42 47.22 -16.69 40.06
N PHE A 43 45.93 -16.88 40.32
CA PHE A 43 45.41 -18.16 40.82
C PHE A 43 45.61 -19.30 39.80
N LEU A 44 45.38 -19.05 38.50
CA LEU A 44 45.64 -20.03 37.45
C LEU A 44 47.14 -20.35 37.33
N GLU A 45 48.01 -19.33 37.37
CA GLU A 45 49.47 -19.49 37.33
C GLU A 45 49.99 -20.32 38.53
N ILE A 46 49.45 -20.08 39.73
CA ILE A 46 49.85 -20.77 40.97
C ILE A 46 49.31 -22.21 41.05
N GLN A 47 48.10 -22.48 40.54
CA GLN A 47 47.47 -23.81 40.65
C GLN A 47 48.12 -24.88 39.75
N ASN A 48 48.75 -24.48 38.64
CA ASN A 48 49.65 -25.29 37.82
C ASN A 48 49.13 -26.71 37.49
N LYS A 49 47.84 -26.81 37.13
CA LYS A 49 47.10 -28.05 36.84
C LYS A 49 46.26 -27.90 35.57
N LYS A 50 45.90 -29.05 34.96
CA LYS A 50 45.36 -29.15 33.59
C LYS A 50 43.90 -28.65 33.40
N GLU A 51 43.19 -28.28 34.45
CA GLU A 51 41.79 -27.80 34.35
C GLU A 51 41.70 -26.28 34.47
N LYS A 52 41.16 -25.62 33.43
CA LYS A 52 40.94 -24.17 33.42
C LYS A 52 39.67 -23.83 34.20
N VAL A 53 39.79 -23.39 35.45
CA VAL A 53 38.64 -22.93 36.26
C VAL A 53 38.04 -21.65 35.63
N PRO A 54 36.77 -21.65 35.17
CA PRO A 54 36.17 -20.47 34.54
C PRO A 54 36.08 -19.28 35.50
N PHE A 55 36.33 -18.07 34.97
CA PHE A 55 36.38 -16.83 35.77
C PHE A 55 35.14 -16.62 36.65
N LEU A 56 33.94 -16.91 36.13
CA LEU A 56 32.69 -16.77 36.88
C LEU A 56 32.66 -17.61 38.18
N HIS A 57 33.15 -18.85 38.14
CA HIS A 57 33.17 -19.73 39.32
C HIS A 57 34.21 -19.28 40.37
N TYR A 58 35.34 -18.72 39.91
CA TYR A 58 36.30 -18.06 40.80
C TYR A 58 35.70 -16.79 41.44
N LEU A 59 35.07 -15.93 40.63
CA LEU A 59 34.43 -14.69 41.06
C LEU A 59 33.35 -14.92 42.13
N VAL A 60 32.50 -15.94 41.96
CA VAL A 60 31.48 -16.32 42.96
C VAL A 60 32.13 -16.69 44.29
N ARG A 61 33.13 -17.59 44.30
CA ARG A 61 33.81 -18.00 45.54
C ARG A 61 34.50 -16.84 46.25
N VAL A 62 35.13 -15.93 45.50
CA VAL A 62 35.75 -14.71 46.06
C VAL A 62 34.68 -13.79 46.67
N ALA A 63 33.55 -13.59 45.99
CA ALA A 63 32.44 -12.79 46.52
C ALA A 63 31.85 -13.38 47.80
N GLU A 64 31.61 -14.70 47.85
CA GLU A 64 31.10 -15.40 49.03
C GLU A 64 32.03 -15.25 50.24
N GLN A 65 33.34 -15.42 50.06
CA GLN A 65 34.30 -15.24 51.15
C GLN A 65 34.45 -13.79 51.58
N LEU A 66 34.41 -12.81 50.66
CA LEU A 66 34.41 -11.39 51.04
C LEU A 66 33.13 -11.01 51.80
N ILE A 67 31.97 -11.58 51.46
CA ILE A 67 30.71 -11.38 52.17
C ILE A 67 30.77 -12.01 53.57
N SER A 68 31.33 -13.21 53.74
CA SER A 68 31.48 -13.84 55.07
C SER A 68 32.51 -13.12 55.96
N LEU A 69 33.60 -12.63 55.37
CA LEU A 69 34.59 -11.79 56.06
C LEU A 69 34.00 -10.43 56.47
N GLY A 70 33.19 -9.82 55.61
CA GLY A 70 32.45 -8.58 55.91
C GLY A 70 31.44 -8.76 57.04
N ARG A 71 30.66 -9.85 57.02
CA ARG A 71 29.72 -10.21 58.09
C ARG A 71 30.39 -10.47 59.43
N SER A 72 31.58 -11.09 59.45
CA SER A 72 32.32 -11.37 60.69
C SER A 72 33.06 -10.14 61.26
N LYS A 73 33.58 -9.24 60.42
CA LYS A 73 34.30 -8.02 60.83
C LYS A 73 33.41 -6.80 61.09
N ALA A 74 32.10 -6.88 60.86
CA ALA A 74 31.17 -5.76 61.07
C ALA A 74 31.05 -5.35 62.54
N LYS A 75 31.49 -4.12 62.88
CA LYS A 75 31.34 -3.54 64.23
C LYS A 75 29.87 -3.42 64.69
N ILE A 76 28.93 -3.26 63.74
CA ILE A 76 27.49 -3.26 64.01
C ILE A 76 26.93 -4.62 63.62
N LYS A 77 26.89 -5.55 64.56
CA LYS A 77 26.03 -6.74 64.46
C LYS A 77 24.58 -6.28 64.66
N ARG A 78 23.79 -6.21 63.59
CA ARG A 78 22.33 -5.99 63.70
C ARG A 78 21.77 -7.09 64.62
N ARG A 79 21.22 -6.70 65.77
CA ARG A 79 20.50 -7.62 66.65
C ARG A 79 19.30 -8.18 65.89
N VAL A 80 19.04 -9.48 66.04
CA VAL A 80 17.74 -10.05 65.67
C VAL A 80 16.73 -9.59 66.71
N SER A 81 16.19 -8.39 66.50
CA SER A 81 15.07 -7.84 67.28
C SER A 81 13.86 -7.80 66.38
N GLY A 82 13.04 -8.86 66.45
CA GLY A 82 11.72 -8.84 65.84
C GLY A 82 10.89 -7.71 66.43
N ARG A 83 10.56 -6.72 65.60
CA ARG A 83 9.39 -5.85 65.79
C ARG A 83 8.41 -6.28 64.69
N PRO A 84 7.08 -6.34 64.94
CA PRO A 84 6.16 -7.04 64.05
C PRO A 84 6.26 -6.55 62.61
N ASP A 85 5.97 -7.44 61.66
CA ASP A 85 5.88 -7.09 60.24
C ASP A 85 5.10 -5.79 60.08
N CYS A 86 5.78 -4.72 59.63
CA CYS A 86 5.06 -3.62 59.02
C CYS A 86 4.30 -4.24 57.86
N LEU A 87 2.96 -4.20 57.95
CA LEU A 87 2.07 -4.97 57.10
C LEU A 87 2.57 -4.96 55.67
N LYS A 88 2.76 -6.14 55.10
CA LYS A 88 2.63 -6.26 53.65
C LYS A 88 1.22 -5.76 53.36
N THR A 89 1.09 -4.50 52.97
CA THR A 89 0.00 -4.09 52.11
C THR A 89 0.21 -4.89 50.83
N THR A 90 -0.32 -6.11 50.86
CA THR A 90 -0.48 -6.94 49.68
C THR A 90 -1.50 -6.20 48.85
N THR A 91 -1.01 -5.22 48.08
CA THR A 91 -1.71 -4.66 46.94
C THR A 91 -1.87 -5.84 46.00
N THR A 92 -2.99 -6.55 46.16
CA THR A 92 -3.34 -7.71 45.34
C THR A 92 -3.61 -7.17 43.94
N TYR A 93 -2.53 -7.03 43.16
CA TYR A 93 -2.65 -6.82 41.73
C TYR A 93 -3.53 -7.96 41.21
N SER A 94 -4.72 -7.61 40.73
CA SER A 94 -5.52 -8.52 39.92
C SER A 94 -4.80 -8.72 38.60
N ARG A 95 -3.79 -9.59 38.63
CA ARG A 95 -3.15 -10.12 37.44
C ARG A 95 -4.06 -11.20 36.90
N ASP A 96 -5.06 -10.77 36.13
CA ASP A 96 -5.69 -11.69 35.19
C ASP A 96 -4.60 -12.22 34.25
N THR A 97 -4.62 -13.52 33.96
CA THR A 97 -3.54 -14.18 33.19
C THR A 97 -3.77 -14.11 31.69
N GLN A 98 -4.89 -13.52 31.26
CA GLN A 98 -5.30 -13.38 29.87
C GLN A 98 -5.06 -11.96 29.34
N LYS A 99 -4.92 -11.82 28.01
CA LYS A 99 -4.86 -10.52 27.35
C LYS A 99 -6.23 -9.85 27.41
N ILE A 100 -6.29 -8.63 27.95
CA ILE A 100 -7.50 -7.80 27.95
C ILE A 100 -7.52 -6.98 26.66
N HIS A 101 -8.62 -7.03 25.90
CA HIS A 101 -8.82 -6.23 24.69
C HIS A 101 -9.49 -4.89 24.97
N HIS A 102 -10.47 -4.85 25.87
CA HIS A 102 -11.31 -3.68 26.10
C HIS A 102 -11.90 -3.69 27.51
N VAL A 103 -12.08 -2.51 28.11
CA VAL A 103 -12.63 -2.31 29.45
C VAL A 103 -13.60 -1.13 29.43
N ARG A 104 -14.77 -1.27 30.05
CA ARG A 104 -15.76 -0.18 30.21
C ARG A 104 -16.54 -0.33 31.52
N ASP A 105 -16.88 0.80 32.15
CA ASP A 105 -17.64 0.87 33.41
C ASP A 105 -19.09 1.32 33.16
N THR A 106 -20.09 0.60 33.69
CA THR A 106 -21.50 1.05 33.74
C THR A 106 -22.36 0.24 34.75
N GLU A 107 -23.66 0.52 34.85
CA GLU A 107 -24.63 -0.14 35.74
C GLU A 107 -25.17 -1.45 35.13
N LEU A 108 -24.44 -2.56 35.33
CA LEU A 108 -24.70 -3.85 34.67
C LEU A 108 -25.58 -4.84 35.48
N SER A 109 -25.89 -4.57 36.75
CA SER A 109 -26.56 -5.53 37.64
C SER A 109 -28.00 -5.16 38.03
N ARG A 110 -28.71 -6.11 38.64
CA ARG A 110 -30.11 -5.96 39.05
C ARG A 110 -30.23 -5.09 40.31
N GLY A 111 -30.49 -3.79 40.09
CA GLY A 111 -31.02 -2.90 41.14
C GLY A 111 -29.99 -2.25 42.07
N SER A 112 -28.71 -2.19 41.68
CA SER A 112 -27.71 -1.38 42.40
C SER A 112 -27.15 -0.26 41.50
N GLN A 113 -27.20 0.99 41.99
CA GLN A 113 -26.63 2.18 41.33
C GLN A 113 -25.08 2.25 41.46
N ASN A 114 -24.42 1.10 41.45
CA ASN A 114 -22.98 0.98 41.61
C ASN A 114 -22.36 0.64 40.24
N TYR A 115 -21.44 1.47 39.77
CA TYR A 115 -20.66 1.21 38.56
C TYR A 115 -19.90 -0.12 38.63
N GLN A 116 -19.88 -0.84 37.51
CA GLN A 116 -19.31 -2.18 37.37
C GLN A 116 -18.44 -2.23 36.12
N THR A 117 -17.26 -2.81 36.27
CA THR A 117 -16.23 -2.87 35.24
C THR A 117 -16.41 -4.14 34.41
N ALA A 118 -16.88 -3.99 33.17
CA ALA A 118 -16.85 -5.05 32.17
C ALA A 118 -15.45 -5.14 31.54
N VAL A 119 -14.87 -6.34 31.56
CA VAL A 119 -13.54 -6.66 31.02
C VAL A 119 -13.70 -7.72 29.95
N LEU A 120 -13.29 -7.40 28.72
CA LEU A 120 -13.27 -8.32 27.59
C LEU A 120 -11.86 -8.89 27.37
N SER A 121 -11.76 -10.22 27.46
CA SER A 121 -10.63 -11.06 27.05
C SER A 121 -11.05 -11.89 25.83
N PRO A 122 -10.13 -12.44 25.01
CA PRO A 122 -10.47 -12.89 23.65
C PRO A 122 -11.56 -13.98 23.60
N ARG A 123 -11.70 -14.85 24.61
CA ARG A 123 -12.78 -15.85 24.70
C ARG A 123 -13.65 -15.73 25.96
N ARG A 124 -13.67 -14.54 26.59
CA ARG A 124 -14.18 -14.38 27.96
C ARG A 124 -14.61 -12.95 28.26
N LEU A 125 -15.86 -12.76 28.66
CA LEU A 125 -16.40 -11.47 29.13
C LEU A 125 -16.68 -11.59 30.63
N SER A 126 -16.01 -10.80 31.47
CA SER A 126 -16.17 -10.84 32.93
C SER A 126 -16.59 -9.46 33.46
N VAL A 127 -17.53 -9.45 34.41
CA VAL A 127 -18.07 -8.21 35.00
C VAL A 127 -17.74 -8.18 36.48
N HIS A 128 -17.08 -7.10 36.91
CA HIS A 128 -16.49 -6.97 38.24
C HIS A 128 -17.05 -5.76 38.99
N LEU A 129 -17.25 -5.90 40.29
CA LEU A 129 -17.58 -4.79 41.19
C LEU A 129 -16.34 -4.38 41.98
N LEU A 130 -15.97 -3.10 41.90
CA LEU A 130 -14.91 -2.52 42.73
C LEU A 130 -15.44 -2.23 44.14
N LYS A 131 -15.21 -3.15 45.08
CA LYS A 131 -15.55 -2.94 46.50
C LYS A 131 -14.39 -2.24 47.21
N ILE A 132 -14.66 -1.06 47.74
CA ILE A 132 -13.74 -0.29 48.59
C ILE A 132 -14.06 -0.61 50.05
N LYS A 133 -13.08 -1.10 50.81
CA LYS A 133 -13.15 -1.28 52.26
C LYS A 133 -12.29 -0.19 52.91
N GLU A 134 -12.93 0.85 53.44
CA GLU A 134 -12.24 1.96 54.09
C GLU A 134 -11.48 1.50 55.34
N GLY A 135 -10.23 1.95 55.47
CA GLY A 135 -9.42 1.72 56.67
C GLY A 135 -9.50 2.90 57.65
N GLN A 136 -9.12 2.68 58.91
CA GLN A 136 -9.04 3.75 59.93
C GLN A 136 -7.95 4.81 59.65
N THR A 137 -7.16 4.64 58.57
CA THR A 137 -6.16 5.59 58.07
C THR A 137 -6.12 5.49 56.54
N GLU A 138 -5.64 6.54 55.85
CA GLU A 138 -5.63 6.61 54.37
C GLU A 138 -4.89 5.43 53.70
N HIS A 139 -3.83 4.92 54.33
CA HIS A 139 -3.07 3.75 53.84
C HIS A 139 -3.72 2.39 54.18
N GLY A 140 -4.82 2.38 54.94
CA GLY A 140 -5.53 1.17 55.35
C GLY A 140 -6.69 0.79 54.41
N THR A 141 -7.05 1.63 53.46
CA THR A 141 -8.16 1.38 52.52
C THR A 141 -7.79 0.25 51.54
N GLN A 142 -8.60 -0.80 51.52
CA GLN A 142 -8.41 -1.97 50.66
C GLN A 142 -9.42 -1.97 49.53
N ASN A 143 -8.92 -1.94 48.29
CA ASN A 143 -9.73 -2.06 47.09
C ASN A 143 -9.71 -3.52 46.61
N THR A 144 -10.88 -4.14 46.51
CA THR A 144 -11.05 -5.51 46.01
C THR A 144 -11.98 -5.53 44.82
N PHE A 145 -11.49 -5.93 43.65
CA PHE A 145 -12.34 -6.32 42.53
C PHE A 145 -12.96 -7.68 42.82
N GLU A 146 -14.29 -7.77 42.74
CA GLU A 146 -15.06 -8.99 42.94
C GLU A 146 -15.83 -9.30 41.66
N THR A 147 -15.53 -10.42 41.01
CA THR A 147 -16.28 -10.88 39.83
C THR A 147 -17.72 -11.19 40.23
N LEU A 148 -18.69 -10.57 39.56
CA LEU A 148 -20.12 -10.84 39.74
C LEU A 148 -20.55 -12.04 38.89
N TYR A 149 -20.21 -12.01 37.60
CA TYR A 149 -20.48 -13.07 36.64
C TYR A 149 -19.45 -13.06 35.50
N GLU A 150 -19.38 -14.18 34.80
CA GLU A 150 -18.42 -14.41 33.71
C GLU A 150 -19.08 -15.24 32.60
N HIS A 151 -18.91 -14.80 31.36
CA HIS A 151 -19.38 -15.46 30.14
C HIS A 151 -18.19 -16.04 29.38
N HIS A 152 -18.26 -17.32 29.01
CA HIS A 152 -17.31 -17.94 28.09
C HIS A 152 -17.81 -17.78 26.65
N LEU A 153 -16.98 -17.21 25.79
CA LEU A 153 -17.34 -16.90 24.41
C LEU A 153 -16.91 -18.02 23.47
N LEU A 154 -17.84 -18.51 22.65
CA LEU A 154 -17.59 -19.56 21.66
C LEU A 154 -16.60 -19.14 20.56
N ARG A 155 -16.55 -17.84 20.26
CA ARG A 155 -15.73 -17.21 19.21
C ARG A 155 -14.78 -16.19 19.81
N SER A 156 -13.72 -15.86 19.07
CA SER A 156 -12.78 -14.83 19.53
C SER A 156 -13.40 -13.44 19.37
N ALA A 157 -13.47 -12.68 20.46
CA ALA A 157 -14.00 -11.32 20.47
C ALA A 157 -13.00 -10.30 19.90
N ALA A 158 -13.53 -9.29 19.21
CA ALA A 158 -12.79 -8.15 18.68
C ALA A 158 -12.96 -6.91 19.56
N ASN A 159 -14.21 -6.52 19.81
CA ASN A 159 -14.60 -5.39 20.64
C ASN A 159 -15.97 -5.64 21.29
N PHE A 160 -16.44 -4.71 22.11
CA PHE A 160 -17.81 -4.72 22.62
C PHE A 160 -18.33 -3.31 22.85
N THR A 161 -19.65 -3.14 22.77
CA THR A 161 -20.35 -1.91 23.15
C THR A 161 -21.37 -2.19 24.24
N ILE A 162 -21.83 -1.14 24.92
CA ILE A 162 -22.81 -1.23 26.01
C ILE A 162 -23.87 -0.14 25.85
N GLY A 163 -25.12 -0.46 26.18
CA GLY A 163 -26.17 0.53 26.37
C GLY A 163 -27.54 -0.10 26.68
N PRO A 164 -28.59 0.72 26.88
CA PRO A 164 -29.95 0.26 27.10
C PRO A 164 -30.57 -0.14 25.76
N PHE A 165 -30.23 -1.32 25.25
CA PHE A 165 -30.82 -1.85 24.02
C PHE A 165 -32.33 -2.06 24.22
N GLY A 166 -33.12 -1.83 23.17
CA GLY A 166 -34.59 -1.89 23.24
C GLY A 166 -35.23 -0.78 24.09
N GLY A 167 -34.48 0.29 24.42
CA GLY A 167 -34.99 1.41 25.23
C GLY A 167 -35.25 1.07 26.71
N SER A 168 -34.58 0.04 27.24
CA SER A 168 -34.73 -0.40 28.64
C SER A 168 -34.31 0.68 29.65
N GLN A 169 -35.13 0.92 30.67
CA GLN A 169 -34.82 1.94 31.70
C GLN A 169 -33.98 1.34 32.83
N ASN A 170 -32.90 2.06 33.20
CA ASN A 170 -31.98 1.73 34.29
C ASN A 170 -31.36 0.32 34.19
N ARG A 171 -31.05 -0.12 32.97
CA ARG A 171 -30.27 -1.34 32.68
C ARG A 171 -29.42 -1.09 31.44
N ASP A 172 -28.12 -1.35 31.54
CA ASP A 172 -27.23 -1.41 30.38
C ASP A 172 -26.98 -2.90 30.03
N PHE A 173 -27.02 -3.22 28.73
CA PHE A 173 -26.79 -4.54 28.17
C PHE A 173 -25.53 -4.55 27.29
N ILE A 174 -24.89 -5.71 27.13
CA ILE A 174 -23.61 -5.84 26.44
C ILE A 174 -23.80 -6.50 25.07
N CYS A 175 -23.21 -5.92 24.02
CA CYS A 175 -23.11 -6.54 22.71
C CYS A 175 -21.63 -6.70 22.33
N VAL A 176 -21.19 -7.94 22.10
CA VAL A 176 -19.81 -8.30 21.75
C VAL A 176 -19.74 -8.61 20.26
N GLN A 177 -18.81 -8.00 19.53
CA GLN A 177 -18.49 -8.34 18.14
C GLN A 177 -17.34 -9.35 18.12
N SER A 178 -17.48 -10.44 17.39
CA SER A 178 -16.40 -11.41 17.14
C SER A 178 -15.52 -11.02 15.95
N LEU A 179 -14.32 -11.62 15.85
CA LEU A 179 -13.40 -11.42 14.72
C LEU A 179 -14.00 -11.83 13.37
N ASP A 180 -15.00 -12.73 13.38
CA ASP A 180 -15.71 -13.28 12.22
C ASP A 180 -17.13 -12.70 12.03
N GLY A 181 -17.42 -11.53 12.63
CA GLY A 181 -18.62 -10.75 12.31
C GLY A 181 -19.93 -11.19 12.97
N MET A 182 -19.86 -12.14 13.90
CA MET A 182 -21.00 -12.50 14.76
C MET A 182 -21.14 -11.48 15.90
N LEU A 183 -22.32 -10.85 16.02
CA LEU A 183 -22.72 -10.09 17.19
C LEU A 183 -23.36 -11.04 18.22
N SER A 184 -22.96 -10.91 19.48
CA SER A 184 -23.49 -11.70 20.60
C SER A 184 -24.06 -10.77 21.67
N PHE A 185 -25.32 -10.96 22.03
CA PHE A 185 -26.05 -10.08 22.94
C PHE A 185 -26.22 -10.72 24.32
N PHE A 186 -25.93 -9.94 25.38
CA PHE A 186 -25.94 -10.39 26.77
C PHE A 186 -26.79 -9.47 27.65
N GLU A 187 -27.90 -10.01 28.15
CA GLU A 187 -28.69 -9.41 29.23
C GLU A 187 -28.16 -9.90 30.58
N GLN A 188 -27.18 -9.14 31.10
CA GLN A 188 -26.57 -9.38 32.41
C GLN A 188 -25.89 -10.76 32.48
N GLU A 189 -26.45 -11.68 33.27
CA GLU A 189 -25.98 -13.06 33.49
C GLU A 189 -26.34 -14.03 32.34
N ASN A 190 -27.19 -13.63 31.39
CA ASN A 190 -27.66 -14.49 30.30
C ASN A 190 -27.22 -13.95 28.93
N GLN A 191 -26.81 -14.84 28.02
CA GLN A 191 -26.82 -14.55 26.58
C GLN A 191 -28.27 -14.63 26.07
N THR A 192 -28.70 -13.70 25.21
CA THR A 192 -30.06 -13.69 24.65
C THR A 192 -30.12 -14.23 23.23
N PHE A 193 -29.33 -13.68 22.31
CA PHE A 193 -29.23 -14.15 20.92
C PHE A 193 -27.87 -13.82 20.30
N CYS A 194 -27.64 -14.33 19.10
CA CYS A 194 -26.52 -13.93 18.25
C CYS A 194 -26.95 -13.81 16.78
N CYS A 195 -26.24 -12.99 16.00
CA CYS A 195 -26.52 -12.81 14.57
C CYS A 195 -25.24 -12.44 13.80
N PHE A 196 -25.10 -12.90 12.56
CA PHE A 196 -23.97 -12.55 11.68
C PHE A 196 -24.27 -11.28 10.88
N LEU A 197 -23.30 -10.36 10.82
CA LEU A 197 -23.35 -9.19 9.94
C LEU A 197 -23.25 -9.62 8.46
N PRO A 198 -24.05 -9.07 7.53
CA PRO A 198 -23.84 -9.24 6.10
C PRO A 198 -22.59 -8.49 5.63
N ASP A 199 -22.02 -8.92 4.50
CA ASP A 199 -20.89 -8.30 3.80
C ASP A 199 -19.69 -7.95 4.70
N PHE A 200 -19.49 -8.77 5.74
CA PHE A 200 -18.43 -8.61 6.72
C PHE A 200 -17.09 -9.16 6.20
N LEU A 201 -16.06 -8.31 6.18
CA LEU A 201 -14.68 -8.71 5.88
C LEU A 201 -13.75 -8.59 7.10
N LEU A 202 -13.91 -7.53 7.91
CA LEU A 202 -13.06 -7.26 9.08
C LEU A 202 -13.84 -6.62 10.24
N PRO A 203 -13.46 -6.90 11.50
CA PRO A 203 -14.04 -6.24 12.66
C PRO A 203 -13.65 -4.76 12.69
N SER A 204 -14.65 -3.92 12.90
CA SER A 204 -14.55 -2.46 12.89
C SER A 204 -15.17 -1.87 14.17
N PRO A 205 -14.86 -0.62 14.55
CA PRO A 205 -15.39 -0.04 15.78
C PRO A 205 -16.92 -0.02 15.78
N MET A 206 -17.53 -0.65 16.79
CA MET A 206 -18.99 -0.76 16.91
C MET A 206 -19.54 0.14 18.03
N VAL A 207 -20.58 0.93 17.72
CA VAL A 207 -21.22 1.85 18.67
C VAL A 207 -22.74 1.70 18.65
N TYR A 208 -23.37 1.89 19.81
CA TYR A 208 -24.83 1.91 19.98
C TYR A 208 -25.31 3.34 20.24
N VAL A 209 -26.33 3.80 19.51
CA VAL A 209 -26.98 5.11 19.72
C VAL A 209 -28.27 4.93 20.51
N LYS A 210 -28.28 5.43 21.75
CA LYS A 210 -29.38 5.23 22.71
C LYS A 210 -30.71 5.81 22.23
N LYS A 211 -30.68 6.97 21.57
CA LYS A 211 -31.89 7.65 21.07
C LYS A 211 -32.64 6.89 19.96
N THR A 212 -31.93 6.22 19.06
CA THR A 212 -32.51 5.54 17.88
C THR A 212 -32.62 4.03 18.00
N ASP A 213 -32.10 3.43 19.08
CA ASP A 213 -32.01 1.97 19.28
C ASP A 213 -31.30 1.26 18.11
N THR A 214 -30.15 1.81 17.71
CA THR A 214 -29.38 1.39 16.53
C THR A 214 -27.91 1.13 16.82
N PHE A 215 -27.38 0.09 16.19
CA PHE A 215 -25.96 -0.25 16.12
C PHE A 215 -25.34 0.28 14.83
N LEU A 216 -24.12 0.79 14.95
CA LEU A 216 -23.31 1.32 13.86
C LEU A 216 -21.98 0.57 13.80
N THR A 217 -21.61 0.12 12.61
CA THR A 217 -20.37 -0.62 12.32
C THR A 217 -19.99 -0.39 10.86
N LEU A 218 -18.71 -0.57 10.49
CA LEU A 218 -18.29 -0.58 9.08
C LEU A 218 -18.52 -1.97 8.46
N ASP A 219 -18.96 -2.02 7.20
CA ASP A 219 -18.97 -3.25 6.39
C ASP A 219 -17.62 -3.48 5.66
N GLY A 220 -17.49 -4.60 4.96
CA GLY A 220 -16.31 -4.95 4.17
C GLY A 220 -16.09 -4.09 2.92
N SER A 221 -17.09 -3.31 2.51
CA SER A 221 -17.04 -2.35 1.39
C SER A 221 -16.83 -0.90 1.84
N TRP A 222 -16.46 -0.70 3.11
CA TRP A 222 -16.23 0.60 3.74
C TRP A 222 -17.42 1.56 3.73
N ASN A 223 -18.65 1.03 3.73
CA ASN A 223 -19.80 1.79 4.17
C ASN A 223 -19.87 1.76 5.69
N ILE A 224 -20.19 2.89 6.32
CA ILE A 224 -20.74 2.87 7.68
C ILE A 224 -22.23 2.47 7.57
N VAL A 225 -22.60 1.43 8.29
CA VAL A 225 -23.92 0.78 8.18
C VAL A 225 -24.64 0.84 9.52
N CYS A 226 -25.94 1.14 9.47
CA CYS A 226 -26.80 1.33 10.63
C CYS A 226 -27.88 0.23 10.69
N TYR A 227 -27.95 -0.51 11.80
CA TYR A 227 -28.94 -1.57 12.04
C TYR A 227 -29.79 -1.26 13.28
N ARG A 228 -31.11 -1.47 13.22
CA ARG A 228 -31.97 -1.37 14.42
C ARG A 228 -31.85 -2.62 15.27
N TYR A 229 -31.87 -2.48 16.59
CA TYR A 229 -31.81 -3.62 17.53
C TYR A 229 -32.89 -4.67 17.25
N ASN A 230 -34.16 -4.26 17.10
CA ASN A 230 -35.28 -5.17 16.79
C ASN A 230 -35.07 -5.97 15.48
N SER A 231 -34.39 -5.40 14.48
CA SER A 231 -34.10 -6.11 13.22
C SER A 231 -32.98 -7.15 13.38
N LEU A 232 -32.11 -7.00 14.38
CA LEU A 232 -31.08 -7.98 14.73
C LEU A 232 -31.66 -9.11 15.59
N SER A 233 -32.54 -8.80 16.56
CA SER A 233 -33.19 -9.80 17.41
C SER A 233 -34.14 -10.71 16.62
N GLU A 234 -34.99 -10.15 15.74
CA GLU A 234 -35.90 -10.93 14.89
C GLU A 234 -35.21 -11.95 13.98
N VAL A 235 -33.93 -11.72 13.64
CA VAL A 235 -33.13 -12.69 12.86
C VAL A 235 -32.38 -13.64 13.80
N GLY A 236 -31.75 -13.13 14.86
CA GLY A 236 -30.99 -13.94 15.80
C GLY A 236 -31.81 -15.03 16.51
N GLU A 237 -33.04 -14.71 16.95
CA GLU A 237 -33.97 -15.68 17.55
C GLU A 237 -34.40 -16.82 16.60
N ARG A 238 -34.24 -16.65 15.29
CA ARG A 238 -34.71 -17.60 14.27
C ARG A 238 -33.58 -18.48 13.72
N THR A 239 -32.32 -18.11 13.90
CA THR A 239 -31.17 -18.77 13.27
C THR A 239 -29.94 -18.80 14.18
N GLU A 240 -30.02 -19.56 15.27
CA GLU A 240 -28.85 -19.88 16.09
C GLU A 240 -27.78 -20.63 15.27
N ASN A 241 -26.73 -19.91 14.86
CA ASN A 241 -25.51 -20.39 14.19
C ASN A 241 -25.56 -20.70 12.67
N ASP A 242 -26.54 -20.24 11.88
CA ASP A 242 -26.44 -20.31 10.40
C ASP A 242 -25.79 -19.03 9.81
N PRO A 243 -24.59 -19.10 9.20
CA PRO A 243 -23.95 -17.94 8.58
C PRO A 243 -24.74 -17.33 7.40
N HIS A 244 -25.54 -18.14 6.68
CA HIS A 244 -26.29 -17.68 5.51
C HIS A 244 -27.49 -16.80 5.89
N ALA A 245 -27.89 -16.80 7.17
CA ALA A 245 -28.96 -15.94 7.68
C ALA A 245 -28.63 -14.44 7.62
N SER A 246 -27.34 -14.08 7.62
CA SER A 246 -26.82 -12.71 7.46
C SER A 246 -27.46 -11.95 6.30
N SER A 247 -27.64 -12.62 5.15
CA SER A 247 -28.27 -12.12 3.92
C SER A 247 -29.69 -11.54 4.08
N LYS A 248 -30.35 -11.77 5.22
CA LYS A 248 -31.70 -11.29 5.53
C LYS A 248 -31.72 -9.98 6.33
N ILE A 249 -30.57 -9.50 6.81
CA ILE A 249 -30.46 -8.30 7.65
C ILE A 249 -30.30 -7.06 6.77
N ALA A 250 -31.43 -6.47 6.35
CA ALA A 250 -31.42 -5.19 5.65
C ALA A 250 -31.00 -4.04 6.60
N PRO A 251 -30.07 -3.15 6.20
CA PRO A 251 -29.70 -1.99 7.00
C PRO A 251 -30.78 -0.90 6.96
N LEU A 252 -30.83 -0.07 8.00
CA LEU A 252 -31.68 1.12 8.07
C LEU A 252 -31.20 2.21 7.11
N TRP A 253 -29.90 2.40 7.04
CA TRP A 253 -29.18 3.21 6.06
C TRP A 253 -27.72 2.76 6.00
N SER A 254 -27.05 3.03 4.89
CA SER A 254 -25.60 2.87 4.70
C SER A 254 -25.03 4.14 4.05
N TYR A 255 -23.76 4.43 4.33
CA TYR A 255 -23.06 5.59 3.76
C TYR A 255 -21.60 5.24 3.47
N PHE A 256 -21.18 5.33 2.20
CA PHE A 256 -19.81 5.02 1.78
C PHE A 256 -18.81 6.05 2.32
N LEU A 257 -17.80 5.60 3.06
CA LEU A 257 -16.73 6.46 3.59
C LEU A 257 -15.49 6.50 2.69
N GLY A 258 -15.22 5.41 1.95
CA GLY A 258 -14.05 5.31 1.08
C GLY A 258 -12.70 5.13 1.81
N GLU A 259 -12.73 4.82 3.11
CA GLU A 259 -11.56 4.45 3.91
C GLU A 259 -11.96 3.61 5.14
N PRO A 260 -11.04 2.83 5.74
CA PRO A 260 -11.27 2.16 7.03
C PRO A 260 -11.37 3.15 8.20
N VAL A 261 -12.09 2.74 9.24
CA VAL A 261 -12.39 3.55 10.43
C VAL A 261 -11.59 3.07 11.64
N ILE A 262 -10.92 4.02 12.30
CA ILE A 262 -10.09 3.81 13.50
C ILE A 262 -10.96 3.75 14.76
N ASP A 263 -11.88 4.70 14.93
CA ASP A 263 -12.78 4.79 16.09
C ASP A 263 -14.05 5.58 15.74
N ILE A 264 -15.13 5.36 16.51
CA ILE A 264 -16.42 6.03 16.39
C ILE A 264 -16.85 6.52 17.78
N ASN A 265 -17.28 7.78 17.88
CA ASN A 265 -17.83 8.34 19.10
C ASN A 265 -19.16 9.05 18.81
N THR A 266 -20.15 8.85 19.68
CA THR A 266 -21.50 9.41 19.55
C THR A 266 -21.73 10.46 20.64
N VAL A 267 -22.29 11.62 20.26
CA VAL A 267 -22.58 12.73 21.17
C VAL A 267 -24.05 13.10 21.05
N GLU A 268 -24.74 13.17 22.20
CA GLU A 268 -26.16 13.54 22.27
C GLU A 268 -26.29 15.03 22.65
N ASP A 269 -27.10 15.75 21.88
CA ASP A 269 -27.46 17.14 22.13
C ASP A 269 -28.74 17.19 22.99
N GLU A 270 -28.59 17.52 24.27
CA GLU A 270 -29.71 17.60 25.23
C GLU A 270 -30.76 18.66 24.85
N PHE A 271 -30.37 19.73 24.14
CA PHE A 271 -31.24 20.85 23.80
C PHE A 271 -32.08 20.53 22.55
N ASN A 272 -31.42 20.14 21.46
CA ASN A 272 -32.10 19.79 20.21
C ASN A 272 -32.67 18.37 20.22
N LYS A 273 -32.26 17.52 21.18
CA LYS A 273 -32.57 16.09 21.27
C LYS A 273 -32.15 15.33 20.00
N ILE A 274 -30.90 15.50 19.58
CA ILE A 274 -30.34 14.88 18.37
C ILE A 274 -29.04 14.16 18.71
N SER A 275 -28.82 12.98 18.13
CA SER A 275 -27.55 12.26 18.23
C SER A 275 -26.67 12.56 17.01
N TYR A 276 -25.46 13.04 17.26
CA TYR A 276 -24.39 13.18 16.28
C TYR A 276 -23.48 11.95 16.33
N ILE A 277 -23.23 11.35 15.18
CA ILE A 277 -22.32 10.20 15.01
C ILE A 277 -21.03 10.75 14.41
N LEU A 278 -19.91 10.63 15.11
CA LEU A 278 -18.63 11.17 14.67
C LEU A 278 -17.63 10.03 14.47
N ILE A 279 -16.98 10.04 13.31
CA ILE A 279 -16.22 8.90 12.78
C ILE A 279 -14.82 9.39 12.41
N LEU A 280 -13.81 8.68 12.92
CA LEU A 280 -12.41 8.93 12.61
C LEU A 280 -11.92 7.88 11.61
N GLY A 281 -11.78 8.26 10.34
CA GLY A 281 -11.02 7.48 9.36
C GLY A 281 -9.52 7.72 9.50
N GLU A 282 -8.70 7.04 8.69
CA GLU A 282 -7.25 7.26 8.65
C GLU A 282 -6.86 8.64 8.10
N ARG A 283 -7.74 9.27 7.33
CA ARG A 283 -7.45 10.50 6.57
C ARG A 283 -8.57 11.51 6.59
N ASN A 284 -9.83 11.11 6.77
CA ASN A 284 -10.94 12.05 6.94
C ASN A 284 -11.64 11.87 8.28
N TYR A 285 -12.17 12.98 8.76
CA TYR A 285 -12.99 13.07 9.95
C TYR A 285 -14.42 13.45 9.56
N PHE A 286 -15.37 12.58 9.86
CA PHE A 286 -16.77 12.73 9.45
C PHE A 286 -17.67 13.01 10.65
N CYS A 287 -18.73 13.78 10.43
CA CYS A 287 -19.87 13.88 11.34
C CYS A 287 -21.14 13.61 10.53
N ILE A 288 -21.97 12.67 11.00
CA ILE A 288 -23.19 12.21 10.36
C ILE A 288 -24.35 12.36 11.35
N TYR A 289 -25.53 12.80 10.89
CA TYR A 289 -26.74 12.75 11.70
C TYR A 289 -27.22 11.31 11.89
N GLU A 290 -27.99 11.07 12.95
CA GLU A 290 -28.79 9.86 13.18
C GLU A 290 -29.58 9.32 11.96
N THR A 291 -29.90 10.19 10.99
CA THR A 291 -30.59 9.88 9.73
C THR A 291 -29.68 9.42 8.58
N GLY A 292 -28.38 9.23 8.81
CA GLY A 292 -27.40 8.86 7.78
C GLY A 292 -26.93 10.01 6.89
N ARG A 293 -27.41 11.24 7.13
CA ARG A 293 -26.99 12.43 6.37
C ARG A 293 -25.69 13.00 6.94
N LEU A 294 -24.65 13.06 6.10
CA LEU A 294 -23.40 13.78 6.40
C LEU A 294 -23.71 15.24 6.79
N THR A 295 -23.16 15.69 7.93
CA THR A 295 -23.27 17.07 8.41
C THR A 295 -22.05 17.89 7.98
N PHE A 296 -20.87 17.31 8.13
CA PHE A 296 -19.60 17.81 7.61
C PHE A 296 -18.58 16.68 7.46
N MET A 297 -17.61 16.89 6.59
CA MET A 297 -16.41 16.08 6.45
C MET A 297 -15.19 17.01 6.52
N LYS A 298 -14.09 16.53 7.10
CA LYS A 298 -12.81 17.23 7.12
C LYS A 298 -11.69 16.27 6.76
N LYS A 299 -11.04 16.50 5.62
CA LYS A 299 -9.76 15.86 5.31
C LYS A 299 -8.68 16.33 6.28
N LEU A 300 -7.89 15.39 6.79
CA LEU A 300 -6.75 15.60 7.67
C LEU A 300 -5.46 15.49 6.85
N GLU A 301 -4.47 16.33 7.17
CA GLU A 301 -3.16 16.34 6.51
C GLU A 301 -2.11 15.50 7.28
N TYR A 302 -2.58 14.75 8.27
CA TYR A 302 -1.83 13.93 9.21
C TYR A 302 -2.64 12.66 9.51
N SER A 303 -1.97 11.56 9.82
CA SER A 303 -2.62 10.35 10.31
C SER A 303 -3.01 10.53 11.79
N PRO A 304 -4.28 10.34 12.17
CA PRO A 304 -4.71 10.35 13.56
C PRO A 304 -4.53 8.95 14.19
N ILE A 305 -4.50 8.87 15.52
CA ILE A 305 -4.40 7.61 16.27
C ILE A 305 -5.62 7.37 17.16
N CYS A 306 -6.01 8.39 17.93
CA CYS A 306 -7.19 8.32 18.79
C CYS A 306 -7.91 9.68 18.80
N PHE A 307 -9.20 9.67 19.08
CA PHE A 307 -9.98 10.88 19.32
C PHE A 307 -10.96 10.74 20.48
N GLU A 308 -11.38 11.88 21.00
CA GLU A 308 -12.42 12.02 22.03
C GLU A 308 -13.32 13.19 21.64
N VAL A 309 -14.63 13.04 21.76
CA VAL A 309 -15.59 14.08 21.37
C VAL A 309 -16.50 14.43 22.54
N TYR A 310 -16.78 15.72 22.72
CA TYR A 310 -17.72 16.21 23.72
C TYR A 310 -18.48 17.45 23.21
N MET A 311 -19.65 17.74 23.77
CA MET A 311 -20.38 18.97 23.47
C MET A 311 -20.13 20.07 24.51
N ILE A 312 -20.09 21.33 24.06
CA ILE A 312 -20.20 22.53 24.91
C ILE A 312 -21.08 23.54 24.17
N LYS A 313 -22.22 23.93 24.78
CA LYS A 313 -23.13 24.98 24.26
C LYS A 313 -23.47 24.79 22.78
N GLU A 314 -24.17 23.70 22.46
CA GLU A 314 -24.63 23.31 21.11
C GLU A 314 -23.50 23.04 20.08
N LYS A 315 -22.23 23.14 20.49
CA LYS A 315 -21.07 22.93 19.61
C LYS A 315 -20.34 21.65 19.95
N VAL A 316 -20.02 20.88 18.90
CA VAL A 316 -19.23 19.66 19.01
C VAL A 316 -17.74 20.03 19.02
N PHE A 317 -17.05 19.58 20.06
CA PHE A 317 -15.61 19.74 20.22
C PHE A 317 -14.93 18.38 20.15
N SER A 318 -13.91 18.31 19.30
CA SER A 318 -13.26 17.05 18.94
C SER A 318 -11.76 17.16 19.20
N LEU A 319 -11.27 16.32 20.10
CA LEU A 319 -9.85 16.18 20.42
C LEU A 319 -9.29 15.06 19.55
N ILE A 320 -8.43 15.36 18.58
CA ILE A 320 -7.78 14.36 17.72
C ILE A 320 -6.28 14.39 18.00
N VAL A 321 -5.67 13.22 18.19
CA VAL A 321 -4.21 13.09 18.34
C VAL A 321 -3.60 12.58 17.05
N SER A 322 -2.56 13.24 16.55
CA SER A 322 -1.78 12.80 15.40
C SER A 322 -0.69 11.80 15.77
N GLU A 323 -0.24 11.01 14.78
CA GLU A 323 0.97 10.18 14.85
C GLU A 323 2.22 10.99 15.28
N THR A 324 2.27 12.29 14.94
CA THR A 324 3.36 13.19 15.36
C THR A 324 3.28 13.63 16.82
N SER A 325 2.39 13.07 17.64
CA SER A 325 2.13 13.47 19.05
C SER A 325 1.64 14.91 19.19
N ASP A 326 0.84 15.41 18.23
CA ASP A 326 0.17 16.71 18.33
C ASP A 326 -1.31 16.51 18.69
N LEU A 327 -1.76 17.14 19.77
CA LEU A 327 -3.17 17.17 20.19
C LEU A 327 -3.86 18.37 19.54
N LEU A 328 -4.85 18.09 18.69
CA LEU A 328 -5.57 19.07 17.88
C LEU A 328 -7.03 19.15 18.35
N VAL A 329 -7.48 20.34 18.74
CA VAL A 329 -8.83 20.60 19.24
C VAL A 329 -9.64 21.32 18.18
N TYR A 330 -10.64 20.65 17.64
CA TYR A 330 -11.56 21.21 16.64
C TYR A 330 -12.88 21.65 17.27
N GLU A 331 -13.45 22.73 16.75
CA GLU A 331 -14.86 23.09 16.88
C GLU A 331 -15.50 22.80 15.51
N ASN A 332 -16.29 21.72 15.43
CA ASN A 332 -16.71 21.09 14.18
C ASN A 332 -15.51 20.82 13.23
N THR A 333 -15.30 21.64 12.19
CA THR A 333 -14.19 21.52 11.23
C THR A 333 -13.03 22.50 11.46
N LYS A 334 -13.22 23.50 12.33
CA LYS A 334 -12.28 24.61 12.57
C LYS A 334 -11.35 24.30 13.74
N LEU A 335 -10.04 24.30 13.49
CA LEU A 335 -9.04 24.17 14.56
C LEU A 335 -9.16 25.36 15.53
N LYS A 336 -9.20 25.07 16.83
CA LYS A 336 -9.27 26.04 17.93
C LYS A 336 -8.05 25.99 18.85
N TRP A 337 -7.43 24.83 19.01
CA TRP A 337 -6.20 24.67 19.78
C TRP A 337 -5.29 23.61 19.17
N SER A 338 -3.98 23.76 19.36
CA SER A 338 -2.98 22.73 19.07
C SER A 338 -1.96 22.71 20.21
N ALA A 339 -1.59 21.53 20.69
CA ALA A 339 -0.63 21.36 21.77
C ALA A 339 0.29 20.16 21.51
N LYS A 340 1.59 20.29 21.81
CA LYS A 340 2.53 19.18 21.70
C LYS A 340 2.42 18.27 22.91
N LEU A 341 2.23 16.97 22.69
CA LEU A 341 2.29 15.95 23.74
C LEU A 341 3.74 15.51 23.94
N GLN A 342 4.05 15.04 25.16
CA GLN A 342 5.41 14.55 25.50
C GLN A 342 5.68 13.13 24.98
N PHE A 343 4.62 12.40 24.64
CA PHE A 343 4.65 11.02 24.13
C PHE A 343 3.41 10.79 23.25
N LEU A 344 3.37 9.64 22.58
CA LEU A 344 2.26 9.22 21.72
C LEU A 344 1.24 8.39 22.53
N PRO A 345 -0.01 8.88 22.72
CA PRO A 345 -1.07 8.14 23.38
C PRO A 345 -1.79 7.20 22.39
N VAL A 346 -2.13 6.00 22.88
CA VAL A 346 -3.03 5.05 22.21
C VAL A 346 -4.49 5.36 22.56
N CYS A 347 -4.74 5.91 23.75
CA CYS A 347 -6.07 6.30 24.20
C CYS A 347 -6.05 7.69 24.87
N LEU A 348 -7.09 8.47 24.56
CA LEU A 348 -7.40 9.78 25.12
C LEU A 348 -8.83 9.74 25.67
N LYS A 349 -9.03 10.13 26.93
CA LYS A 349 -10.38 10.36 27.49
C LYS A 349 -10.44 11.60 28.37
N ARG A 350 -11.62 12.23 28.44
CA ARG A 350 -11.84 13.47 29.20
C ARG A 350 -12.42 13.18 30.59
N ALA A 351 -11.68 13.51 31.65
CA ALA A 351 -12.04 13.20 33.03
C ALA A 351 -12.45 14.44 33.86
N PHE A 352 -13.26 14.21 34.88
CA PHE A 352 -13.65 15.19 35.89
C PHE A 352 -13.03 14.81 37.24
N LEU A 353 -11.75 15.18 37.42
CA LEU A 353 -11.04 15.02 38.70
C LEU A 353 -11.61 16.01 39.73
N LYS A 354 -11.62 15.66 41.02
CA LYS A 354 -12.38 16.36 42.09
C LYS A 354 -12.21 17.88 42.14
N HIS A 355 -11.08 18.42 41.68
CA HIS A 355 -10.79 19.86 41.62
C HIS A 355 -10.49 20.40 40.20
N VAL A 356 -10.48 19.54 39.17
CA VAL A 356 -10.15 19.92 37.78
C VAL A 356 -11.16 19.29 36.83
N LYS A 357 -12.10 20.11 36.33
CA LYS A 357 -13.13 19.66 35.38
C LYS A 357 -12.56 19.65 33.95
N GLY A 358 -12.62 18.50 33.28
CA GLY A 358 -12.16 18.36 31.89
C GLY A 358 -10.64 18.23 31.75
N SER A 359 -9.97 17.56 32.69
CA SER A 359 -8.59 17.13 32.51
C SER A 359 -8.54 16.05 31.41
N LEU A 360 -7.46 16.01 30.64
CA LEU A 360 -7.25 15.03 29.58
C LEU A 360 -6.41 13.88 30.14
N VAL A 361 -6.89 12.66 30.04
CA VAL A 361 -6.19 11.45 30.45
C VAL A 361 -5.59 10.80 29.22
N LEU A 362 -4.27 10.60 29.23
CA LEU A 362 -3.46 10.09 28.12
C LEU A 362 -2.80 8.77 28.53
N LEU A 363 -3.01 7.70 27.74
CA LEU A 363 -2.40 6.39 27.96
C LEU A 363 -1.50 6.00 26.78
N SER A 364 -0.24 5.67 27.05
CA SER A 364 0.74 5.18 26.05
C SER A 364 0.80 3.66 25.95
N GLU A 365 1.29 3.14 24.82
CA GLU A 365 1.57 1.70 24.61
C GLU A 365 2.61 1.17 25.63
N GLU A 366 3.53 2.02 26.10
CA GLU A 366 4.47 1.70 27.19
C GLU A 366 3.82 1.60 28.59
N GLY A 367 2.49 1.83 28.71
CA GLY A 367 1.79 1.87 30.00
C GLY A 367 1.99 3.16 30.81
N ARG A 368 2.53 4.22 30.20
CA ARG A 368 2.56 5.56 30.80
C ARG A 368 1.15 6.16 30.83
N LEU A 369 0.73 6.68 31.98
CA LEU A 369 -0.56 7.33 32.19
C LEU A 369 -0.33 8.75 32.72
N GLU A 370 -0.77 9.77 31.98
CA GLU A 370 -0.64 11.17 32.38
C GLU A 370 -1.99 11.90 32.34
N CYS A 371 -2.21 12.79 33.33
CA CYS A 371 -3.37 13.66 33.41
C CYS A 371 -2.94 15.10 33.11
N CYS A 372 -3.34 15.61 31.95
CA CYS A 372 -2.90 16.90 31.42
C CYS A 372 -4.03 17.95 31.42
N TYR A 373 -3.63 19.20 31.19
CA TYR A 373 -4.48 20.33 30.86
C TYR A 373 -3.85 21.14 29.71
N LEU A 374 -4.63 21.97 29.03
CA LEU A 374 -4.12 22.82 27.95
C LEU A 374 -3.39 24.03 28.56
N GLY A 375 -2.06 24.08 28.42
CA GLY A 375 -1.25 25.21 28.87
C GLY A 375 -1.43 26.43 27.97
N THR A 376 -1.79 27.58 28.55
CA THR A 376 -2.16 28.81 27.80
C THR A 376 -1.03 29.82 27.60
N GLU A 377 0.14 29.59 28.20
CA GLU A 377 1.29 30.51 28.12
C GLU A 377 2.18 30.18 26.92
N PRO A 378 2.37 31.10 25.94
CA PRO A 378 3.27 30.86 24.84
C PRO A 378 4.73 30.99 25.28
N SER A 379 5.54 29.96 25.02
CA SER A 379 6.98 30.04 25.16
C SER A 379 7.56 31.00 24.10
N LEU A 380 7.69 32.28 24.46
CA LEU A 380 8.30 33.30 23.61
C LEU A 380 9.75 32.90 23.30
N PHE A 381 10.00 32.47 22.07
CA PHE A 381 11.30 31.98 21.62
C PHE A 381 12.24 33.16 21.34
N VAL A 382 12.65 33.85 22.40
CA VAL A 382 13.69 34.88 22.33
C VAL A 382 15.00 34.18 21.97
N ALA A 383 15.42 34.33 20.71
CA ALA A 383 16.70 33.80 20.26
C ALA A 383 17.83 34.42 21.09
N PRO A 384 18.77 33.63 21.63
CA PRO A 384 20.02 34.18 22.16
C PRO A 384 20.70 35.00 21.07
N PRO A 385 21.17 36.23 21.35
CA PRO A 385 21.74 37.09 20.33
C PRO A 385 22.95 36.41 19.69
N LEU A 386 22.83 36.15 18.38
CA LEU A 386 23.89 35.56 17.59
C LEU A 386 24.99 36.60 17.38
N ALA A 387 26.24 36.23 17.62
CA ALA A 387 27.37 37.01 17.14
C ALA A 387 27.40 36.93 15.61
N GLU A 388 27.33 38.08 14.94
CA GLU A 388 27.33 38.15 13.49
C GLU A 388 28.65 37.63 12.92
N ARG A 389 28.56 36.88 11.82
CA ARG A 389 29.68 36.63 10.92
C ARG A 389 29.38 37.37 9.64
N GLU A 390 30.23 38.34 9.33
CA GLU A 390 30.17 39.11 8.10
C GLU A 390 30.27 38.17 6.89
N LEU A 391 29.43 38.39 5.87
CA LEU A 391 29.42 37.64 4.63
C LEU A 391 30.24 38.37 3.57
N ASP A 392 31.02 37.60 2.83
CA ASP A 392 32.09 38.08 1.95
C ASP A 392 31.54 38.43 0.55
N LEU A 393 30.96 39.63 0.44
CA LEU A 393 30.06 40.04 -0.65
C LEU A 393 30.66 39.94 -2.06
N GLU A 394 31.94 40.25 -2.23
CA GLU A 394 32.60 40.29 -3.55
C GLU A 394 32.50 38.93 -4.29
N LYS A 395 32.64 37.82 -3.55
CA LYS A 395 32.57 36.46 -4.12
C LYS A 395 31.19 36.14 -4.69
N VAL A 396 30.12 36.70 -4.10
CA VAL A 396 28.74 36.48 -4.53
C VAL A 396 28.45 37.26 -5.82
N GLU A 397 29.05 38.44 -6.00
CA GLU A 397 28.89 39.21 -7.25
C GLU A 397 29.57 38.54 -8.44
N ASP A 398 30.75 37.94 -8.27
CA ASP A 398 31.46 37.30 -9.39
C ASP A 398 30.83 35.95 -9.80
N GLU A 399 30.27 35.20 -8.85
CA GLU A 399 29.42 34.04 -9.15
C GLU A 399 28.13 34.46 -9.89
N LEU A 400 27.50 35.58 -9.49
CA LEU A 400 26.36 36.14 -10.21
C LEU A 400 26.69 36.61 -11.64
N LYS A 401 27.85 37.24 -11.87
CA LYS A 401 28.29 37.66 -13.22
C LYS A 401 28.45 36.45 -14.14
N THR A 402 29.22 35.45 -13.70
CA THR A 402 29.51 34.25 -14.50
C THR A 402 28.28 33.38 -14.77
N LEU A 403 27.27 33.38 -13.88
CA LEU A 403 25.95 32.78 -14.15
C LEU A 403 25.15 33.57 -15.20
N ASN A 404 25.12 34.91 -15.11
CA ASN A 404 24.37 35.75 -16.04
C ASN A 404 24.93 35.73 -17.48
N GLU A 405 26.25 35.55 -17.65
CA GLU A 405 26.86 35.40 -18.97
C GLU A 405 26.39 34.11 -19.67
N ARG A 406 26.43 32.97 -18.97
CA ARG A 406 25.90 31.69 -19.48
C ARG A 406 24.42 31.76 -19.88
N ILE A 407 23.61 32.49 -19.11
CA ILE A 407 22.18 32.67 -19.42
C ILE A 407 21.99 33.48 -20.72
N ARG A 408 22.88 34.43 -21.05
CA ARG A 408 22.78 35.15 -22.33
C ARG A 408 23.16 34.30 -23.53
N GLU A 409 24.07 33.34 -23.36
CA GLU A 409 24.55 32.48 -24.45
C GLU A 409 23.50 31.44 -24.89
N SER A 410 22.70 30.89 -23.97
CA SER A 410 21.64 29.91 -24.30
C SER A 410 20.50 30.54 -25.10
N TYR A 411 19.88 31.61 -24.59
CA TYR A 411 18.74 32.30 -25.23
C TYR A 411 19.04 32.80 -26.66
N GLY A 412 20.32 33.03 -27.01
CA GLY A 412 20.75 33.45 -28.35
C GLY A 412 20.75 32.36 -29.42
N ASN A 413 20.63 31.09 -29.03
CA ASN A 413 20.70 29.93 -29.91
C ASN A 413 19.33 29.26 -30.14
N ASP A 414 18.54 29.01 -29.09
CA ASP A 414 17.26 28.28 -29.19
C ASP A 414 16.30 28.86 -30.23
N LEU A 415 16.20 30.19 -30.30
CA LEU A 415 15.38 30.92 -31.28
C LEU A 415 15.76 30.67 -32.74
N LYS A 416 16.97 30.17 -33.02
CA LYS A 416 17.41 29.76 -34.37
C LYS A 416 17.12 28.29 -34.65
N PHE A 417 17.24 27.41 -33.64
CA PHE A 417 16.95 25.97 -33.76
C PHE A 417 15.45 25.65 -33.85
N ALA A 418 14.57 26.56 -33.41
CA ALA A 418 13.12 26.42 -33.56
C ALA A 418 12.58 26.70 -34.99
N ASN A 419 13.39 27.29 -35.88
CA ASN A 419 12.95 27.83 -37.18
C ASN A 419 13.57 27.13 -38.41
N GLN A 420 14.20 25.96 -38.25
CA GLN A 420 14.70 25.15 -39.36
C GLN A 420 13.74 23.99 -39.69
N ASN A 421 13.73 23.54 -40.95
CA ASN A 421 12.88 22.42 -41.36
C ASN A 421 13.36 21.12 -40.69
N PRO A 422 12.51 20.38 -39.94
CA PRO A 422 12.92 19.17 -39.23
C PRO A 422 13.42 18.07 -40.19
N GLU A 423 12.94 18.03 -41.44
CA GLU A 423 13.40 17.10 -42.48
C GLU A 423 14.88 17.24 -42.87
N LYS A 424 15.58 18.28 -42.40
CA LYS A 424 17.03 18.49 -42.61
C LYS A 424 17.90 18.02 -41.45
N GLU A 425 17.32 17.62 -40.33
CA GLU A 425 18.07 17.31 -39.11
C GLU A 425 18.45 15.81 -39.07
N ILE A 426 17.51 14.96 -39.49
CA ILE A 426 17.64 13.50 -39.60
C ILE A 426 16.95 13.04 -40.88
N THR A 427 17.52 12.04 -41.56
CA THR A 427 16.84 11.34 -42.66
C THR A 427 16.64 9.86 -42.29
N ILE A 428 15.38 9.43 -42.27
CA ILE A 428 14.99 8.04 -41.98
C ILE A 428 14.59 7.36 -43.30
N LYS A 429 15.18 6.21 -43.61
CA LYS A 429 14.73 5.31 -44.68
C LYS A 429 14.23 4.01 -44.06
N ILE A 430 13.17 3.44 -44.62
CA ILE A 430 12.62 2.16 -44.18
C ILE A 430 12.56 1.26 -45.41
N GLN A 431 13.14 0.07 -45.31
CA GLN A 431 13.14 -0.96 -46.33
C GLN A 431 12.45 -2.20 -45.76
N VAL A 432 11.30 -2.58 -46.32
CA VAL A 432 10.56 -3.78 -45.94
C VAL A 432 10.86 -4.87 -46.95
N SER A 433 11.29 -6.04 -46.51
CA SER A 433 11.54 -7.18 -47.40
C SER A 433 10.23 -7.70 -48.02
N LYS A 434 10.30 -8.08 -49.29
CA LYS A 434 9.22 -8.82 -49.98
C LYS A 434 9.30 -10.31 -49.73
N ASP A 435 10.52 -10.81 -49.52
CA ASP A 435 10.80 -12.21 -49.25
C ASP A 435 10.71 -12.46 -47.74
N LEU A 436 9.93 -13.47 -47.38
CA LEU A 436 9.66 -13.85 -46.00
C LEU A 436 10.60 -14.96 -45.54
N VAL A 437 10.98 -14.92 -44.27
CA VAL A 437 11.93 -15.85 -43.63
C VAL A 437 11.15 -16.72 -42.64
N PRO A 438 11.49 -18.02 -42.43
CA PRO A 438 10.86 -18.82 -41.37
C PRO A 438 11.05 -18.16 -39.99
N CYS A 439 10.01 -18.16 -39.16
CA CYS A 439 10.07 -17.54 -37.85
C CYS A 439 10.91 -18.36 -36.85
N VAL A 440 11.68 -17.66 -36.02
CA VAL A 440 12.58 -18.24 -34.99
C VAL A 440 12.13 -17.85 -33.56
N TYR A 441 11.12 -16.99 -33.44
CA TYR A 441 10.61 -16.47 -32.16
C TYR A 441 9.38 -17.23 -31.67
N GLU A 442 9.21 -17.30 -30.34
CA GLU A 442 8.04 -17.94 -29.71
C GLU A 442 6.73 -17.15 -29.95
N THR A 443 5.64 -17.89 -30.14
CA THR A 443 4.30 -17.35 -30.45
C THR A 443 3.20 -18.09 -29.72
N ASN A 444 2.09 -17.41 -29.43
CA ASN A 444 0.92 -17.96 -28.74
C ASN A 444 -0.08 -18.62 -29.73
N LEU A 445 0.45 -19.34 -30.72
CA LEU A 445 -0.32 -20.01 -31.78
C LEU A 445 -0.51 -21.50 -31.47
N LYS A 446 -1.71 -22.02 -31.72
CA LYS A 446 -2.11 -23.37 -31.27
C LYS A 446 -1.52 -24.53 -32.10
N ASP A 447 -1.00 -24.25 -33.29
CA ASP A 447 -0.34 -25.21 -34.17
C ASP A 447 0.67 -24.46 -35.09
N PRO A 448 1.89 -24.14 -34.61
CA PRO A 448 2.85 -23.30 -35.33
C PRO A 448 3.56 -24.08 -36.45
N LYS A 449 2.84 -24.34 -37.54
CA LYS A 449 3.39 -24.85 -38.80
C LYS A 449 3.57 -23.69 -39.78
N ASP A 450 4.71 -23.69 -40.47
CA ASP A 450 5.11 -22.76 -41.54
C ASP A 450 4.98 -21.25 -41.23
N LEU A 451 5.12 -20.87 -39.96
CA LEU A 451 5.09 -19.47 -39.53
C LEU A 451 6.23 -18.67 -40.17
N GLN A 452 5.88 -17.55 -40.81
CA GLN A 452 6.80 -16.66 -41.51
C GLN A 452 6.95 -15.32 -40.79
N MET A 453 8.13 -14.72 -40.94
CA MET A 453 8.49 -13.38 -40.46
C MET A 453 8.92 -12.49 -41.63
N CYS A 454 8.67 -11.19 -41.51
CA CYS A 454 9.09 -10.17 -42.47
C CYS A 454 10.25 -9.34 -41.89
N PRO A 455 11.47 -9.39 -42.48
CA PRO A 455 12.55 -8.48 -42.10
C PRO A 455 12.28 -7.05 -42.58
N ILE A 456 12.52 -6.10 -41.67
CA ILE A 456 12.44 -4.66 -41.87
C ILE A 456 13.81 -4.07 -41.51
N LYS A 457 14.36 -3.25 -42.40
CA LYS A 457 15.58 -2.49 -42.14
C LYS A 457 15.27 -1.00 -42.08
N VAL A 458 15.67 -0.35 -40.99
CA VAL A 458 15.53 1.07 -40.74
C VAL A 458 16.92 1.69 -40.75
N GLU A 459 17.17 2.56 -41.73
CA GLU A 459 18.42 3.31 -41.90
C GLU A 459 18.18 4.74 -41.40
N VAL A 460 18.92 5.19 -40.39
CA VAL A 460 18.80 6.54 -39.81
C VAL A 460 20.13 7.27 -39.98
N THR A 461 20.14 8.33 -40.81
CA THR A 461 21.31 9.18 -41.01
C THR A 461 21.13 10.49 -40.23
N PRO A 462 21.86 10.74 -39.13
CA PRO A 462 21.92 12.07 -38.53
C PRO A 462 22.63 13.05 -39.49
N GLN A 463 22.13 14.29 -39.59
CA GLN A 463 22.84 15.38 -40.29
C GLN A 463 23.44 16.40 -39.30
N MET A 464 23.27 16.15 -38.00
CA MET A 464 23.67 16.99 -36.87
C MET A 464 24.01 16.08 -35.68
N ALA A 465 24.84 16.54 -34.74
CA ALA A 465 25.13 15.79 -33.51
C ALA A 465 23.92 15.81 -32.55
N PHE A 466 23.61 14.64 -31.99
CA PHE A 466 22.60 14.44 -30.94
C PHE A 466 23.27 13.75 -29.74
N ASP A 467 22.70 13.90 -28.55
CA ASP A 467 23.21 13.23 -27.35
C ASP A 467 22.64 11.81 -27.22
N GLU A 468 21.33 11.67 -27.49
CA GLU A 468 20.64 10.38 -27.47
C GLU A 468 19.73 10.25 -28.69
N ILE A 469 19.71 9.05 -29.30
CA ILE A 469 18.75 8.66 -30.34
C ILE A 469 18.18 7.29 -29.99
N GLN A 470 16.86 7.20 -29.88
CA GLN A 470 16.12 5.97 -29.71
C GLN A 470 15.28 5.71 -30.97
N ILE A 471 15.44 4.53 -31.56
CA ILE A 471 14.60 4.03 -32.65
C ILE A 471 13.56 3.11 -32.02
N SER A 472 12.27 3.31 -32.33
CA SER A 472 11.20 2.40 -31.90
C SER A 472 10.31 2.03 -33.09
N VAL A 473 9.89 0.77 -33.16
CA VAL A 473 9.18 0.21 -34.32
C VAL A 473 7.97 -0.59 -33.83
N SER A 474 6.78 -0.18 -34.26
CA SER A 474 5.50 -0.68 -33.73
C SER A 474 4.51 -1.04 -34.84
N ALA A 475 3.63 -2.01 -34.56
CA ALA A 475 2.51 -2.41 -35.41
C ALA A 475 1.25 -2.63 -34.57
N SER A 476 0.09 -2.73 -35.22
CA SER A 476 -1.14 -3.16 -34.55
C SER A 476 -1.08 -4.65 -34.19
N LYS A 477 -1.41 -4.98 -32.93
CA LYS A 477 -1.72 -6.37 -32.52
C LYS A 477 -2.74 -6.99 -33.49
N PRO A 478 -2.65 -8.29 -33.80
CA PRO A 478 -1.76 -9.32 -33.22
C PRO A 478 -0.34 -9.42 -33.82
N ILE A 479 0.08 -8.48 -34.67
CA ILE A 479 1.47 -8.46 -35.18
C ILE A 479 2.39 -8.00 -34.04
N LYS A 480 3.48 -8.73 -33.84
CA LYS A 480 4.59 -8.39 -32.95
C LYS A 480 5.84 -8.09 -33.77
N ILE A 481 6.67 -7.19 -33.27
CA ILE A 481 7.98 -6.85 -33.83
C ILE A 481 9.04 -7.23 -32.81
N THR A 482 10.17 -7.78 -33.26
CA THR A 482 11.30 -8.13 -32.39
C THR A 482 12.62 -8.01 -33.17
N PRO A 483 13.66 -7.32 -32.64
CA PRO A 483 13.57 -6.30 -31.59
C PRO A 483 12.62 -5.14 -31.98
N ASP A 484 11.98 -4.48 -31.02
CA ASP A 484 11.06 -3.36 -31.22
C ASP A 484 11.66 -1.98 -30.87
N ILE A 485 12.77 -1.95 -30.12
CA ILE A 485 13.49 -0.73 -29.70
C ILE A 485 15.00 -0.92 -29.90
N ASP A 486 15.68 0.15 -30.29
CA ASP A 486 17.14 0.30 -30.33
C ASP A 486 17.56 1.69 -29.81
N PHE A 487 18.76 1.83 -29.26
CA PHE A 487 19.20 3.02 -28.51
C PHE A 487 20.70 3.31 -28.68
N HIS A 488 21.01 4.54 -29.08
CA HIS A 488 22.35 5.01 -29.41
C HIS A 488 22.69 6.31 -28.67
N LEU A 489 23.90 6.37 -28.11
CA LEU A 489 24.47 7.55 -27.45
C LEU A 489 25.51 8.21 -28.35
N HIS A 490 25.50 9.55 -28.40
CA HIS A 490 26.39 10.40 -29.20
C HIS A 490 26.67 9.93 -30.64
N PRO A 491 25.63 9.67 -31.46
CA PRO A 491 25.83 9.13 -32.81
C PRO A 491 26.27 10.17 -33.84
N GLU A 492 27.43 9.94 -34.46
CA GLU A 492 27.94 10.73 -35.59
C GLU A 492 27.71 10.04 -36.95
N ASP A 493 27.57 8.71 -36.96
CA ASP A 493 27.47 7.86 -38.15
C ASP A 493 26.02 7.44 -38.50
N THR A 494 25.86 6.78 -39.65
CA THR A 494 24.58 6.17 -40.07
C THR A 494 24.26 4.91 -39.26
N MET A 495 23.05 4.85 -38.70
CA MET A 495 22.53 3.66 -38.02
C MET A 495 21.80 2.74 -38.99
N ASP A 496 22.05 1.44 -38.86
CA ASP A 496 21.24 0.37 -39.45
C ASP A 496 20.58 -0.42 -38.31
N PHE A 497 19.27 -0.33 -38.17
CA PHE A 497 18.47 -1.16 -37.27
C PHE A 497 17.68 -2.20 -38.07
N GLU A 498 17.80 -3.49 -37.71
CA GLU A 498 17.11 -4.60 -38.36
C GLU A 498 16.16 -5.29 -37.38
N CYS A 499 14.88 -5.36 -37.73
CA CYS A 499 13.83 -5.95 -36.92
C CYS A 499 12.88 -6.83 -37.73
N PHE A 500 12.20 -7.76 -37.06
CA PHE A 500 11.37 -8.77 -37.70
C PHE A 500 9.92 -8.67 -37.23
N ALA A 501 8.98 -8.54 -38.16
CA ALA A 501 7.54 -8.55 -37.89
C ALA A 501 6.94 -9.94 -38.14
N PHE A 502 6.15 -10.46 -37.19
CA PHE A 502 5.51 -11.77 -37.25
C PHE A 502 4.16 -11.77 -36.52
N LEU A 503 3.31 -12.76 -36.83
CA LEU A 503 2.03 -12.97 -36.14
C LEU A 503 2.29 -13.65 -34.79
N TYR A 504 1.85 -13.03 -33.68
CA TYR A 504 2.08 -13.55 -32.33
C TYR A 504 0.85 -14.24 -31.71
N GLU A 505 -0.35 -13.80 -32.08
CA GLU A 505 -1.65 -14.29 -31.58
C GLU A 505 -2.57 -14.61 -32.76
N ASP A 506 -3.43 -15.62 -32.59
CA ASP A 506 -4.37 -16.08 -33.63
C ASP A 506 -5.66 -15.22 -33.65
N LEU A 507 -5.55 -14.02 -34.21
CA LEU A 507 -6.62 -13.01 -34.27
C LEU A 507 -6.65 -12.32 -35.64
N GLU A 508 -7.78 -11.69 -35.99
CA GLU A 508 -7.88 -10.89 -37.21
C GLU A 508 -7.02 -9.62 -37.14
N VAL A 509 -6.20 -9.41 -38.17
CA VAL A 509 -5.28 -8.27 -38.28
C VAL A 509 -6.02 -7.05 -38.87
N PRO A 510 -6.10 -5.90 -38.17
CA PRO A 510 -6.87 -4.75 -38.64
C PRO A 510 -6.12 -3.87 -39.66
N SER A 511 -4.79 -3.83 -39.58
CA SER A 511 -3.88 -3.05 -40.44
C SER A 511 -2.53 -3.77 -40.59
N LEU A 512 -1.86 -3.52 -41.72
CA LEU A 512 -0.48 -3.97 -41.98
C LEU A 512 0.55 -2.82 -41.91
N THR A 513 0.17 -1.69 -41.32
CA THR A 513 1.08 -0.56 -41.13
C THR A 513 2.08 -0.81 -39.99
N VAL A 514 3.34 -0.49 -40.27
CA VAL A 514 4.42 -0.41 -39.27
C VAL A 514 4.79 1.06 -39.12
N ASN A 515 4.81 1.54 -37.88
CA ASN A 515 5.19 2.89 -37.53
C ASN A 515 6.57 2.88 -36.86
N VAL A 516 7.53 3.53 -37.51
CA VAL A 516 8.86 3.81 -36.98
C VAL A 516 8.83 5.21 -36.36
N SER A 517 9.12 5.30 -35.08
CA SER A 517 9.19 6.54 -34.31
C SER A 517 10.60 6.69 -33.77
N VAL A 518 11.34 7.68 -34.27
CA VAL A 518 12.70 8.01 -33.81
C VAL A 518 12.62 9.21 -32.88
N THR A 519 12.92 8.99 -31.60
CA THR A 519 12.99 10.04 -30.57
C THR A 519 14.43 10.41 -30.30
N VAL A 520 14.73 11.71 -30.30
CA VAL A 520 16.10 12.22 -30.16
C VAL A 520 16.18 13.33 -29.13
N ILE A 521 17.32 13.44 -28.45
CA ILE A 521 17.64 14.52 -27.52
C ILE A 521 18.86 15.26 -28.09
N SER A 522 18.71 16.56 -28.33
CA SER A 522 19.84 17.42 -28.73
C SER A 522 20.75 17.73 -27.54
N SER A 523 21.97 18.18 -27.81
CA SER A 523 22.92 18.70 -26.79
C SER A 523 22.48 19.97 -26.04
N LEU A 524 21.24 20.43 -26.29
CA LEU A 524 20.54 21.48 -25.54
C LEU A 524 19.45 20.89 -24.62
N GLY A 525 19.35 19.56 -24.51
CA GLY A 525 18.32 18.85 -23.74
C GLY A 525 16.92 18.87 -24.37
N ILE A 526 16.79 19.28 -25.64
CA ILE A 526 15.49 19.39 -26.31
C ILE A 526 15.13 18.06 -26.97
N ALA A 527 14.12 17.39 -26.42
CA ALA A 527 13.56 16.17 -27.01
C ALA A 527 12.70 16.47 -28.25
N ARG A 528 12.85 15.67 -29.32
CA ARG A 528 12.06 15.72 -30.56
C ARG A 528 11.69 14.30 -31.01
N SER A 529 10.62 14.15 -31.80
CA SER A 529 10.17 12.87 -32.35
C SER A 529 9.87 12.94 -33.85
N PHE A 530 10.36 11.96 -34.59
CA PHE A 530 10.19 11.83 -36.04
C PHE A 530 9.47 10.51 -36.34
N ASN A 531 8.24 10.60 -36.87
CA ASN A 531 7.39 9.44 -37.12
C ASN A 531 7.30 9.17 -38.63
N LYS A 532 7.51 7.92 -39.04
CA LYS A 532 7.42 7.48 -40.44
C LYS A 532 6.84 6.08 -40.54
N SER A 533 5.89 5.87 -41.46
CA SER A 533 5.23 4.58 -41.64
C SER A 533 5.69 3.82 -42.89
N ALA A 534 5.57 2.51 -42.82
CA ALA A 534 5.74 1.56 -43.92
C ALA A 534 4.60 0.52 -43.91
N MET A 535 4.50 -0.27 -44.98
CA MET A 535 3.45 -1.28 -45.15
C MET A 535 4.08 -2.67 -45.28
N LEU A 536 3.60 -3.63 -44.49
CA LEU A 536 4.04 -5.02 -44.54
C LEU A 536 3.49 -5.77 -45.78
N PRO A 537 4.19 -6.82 -46.25
CA PRO A 537 3.66 -7.70 -47.28
C PRO A 537 2.44 -8.48 -46.77
N ILE A 538 1.36 -8.46 -47.53
CA ILE A 538 0.11 -9.18 -47.25
C ILE A 538 0.31 -10.70 -47.09
N LYS A 539 1.33 -11.27 -47.75
CA LYS A 539 1.73 -12.68 -47.63
C LYS A 539 2.15 -13.08 -46.20
N LEU A 540 2.42 -12.12 -45.31
CA LEU A 540 2.66 -12.39 -43.88
C LEU A 540 1.40 -12.93 -43.16
N ILE A 541 0.20 -12.63 -43.67
CA ILE A 541 -1.07 -12.92 -42.98
C ILE A 541 -2.09 -13.71 -43.82
N ALA A 542 -1.98 -13.71 -45.16
CA ALA A 542 -2.99 -14.32 -46.03
C ALA A 542 -2.44 -15.10 -47.24
N GLU A 543 -3.12 -16.18 -47.56
CA GLU A 543 -2.96 -17.04 -48.75
C GLU A 543 -4.03 -16.77 -49.82
N SER A 544 -3.82 -17.28 -51.03
CA SER A 544 -4.82 -17.30 -52.10
C SER A 544 -5.91 -18.35 -51.82
N SER A 545 -7.16 -18.06 -52.21
CA SER A 545 -8.30 -18.94 -51.98
C SER A 545 -9.36 -18.83 -53.07
N THR A 546 -10.30 -19.79 -53.10
CA THR A 546 -11.39 -19.79 -54.08
C THR A 546 -12.39 -18.66 -53.80
N PRO A 547 -12.68 -17.76 -54.76
CA PRO A 547 -13.50 -16.57 -54.49
C PRO A 547 -14.96 -16.89 -54.15
N GLN A 548 -15.41 -16.36 -53.02
CA GLN A 548 -16.78 -16.52 -52.54
C GLN A 548 -17.73 -15.55 -53.27
N LYS A 549 -18.91 -16.05 -53.68
CA LYS A 549 -19.88 -15.26 -54.46
C LYS A 549 -20.64 -14.24 -53.63
N ASP A 550 -20.91 -14.56 -52.37
CA ASP A 550 -21.56 -13.67 -51.41
C ASP A 550 -20.75 -13.58 -50.11
N GLY A 551 -20.85 -12.41 -49.47
CA GLY A 551 -20.36 -12.10 -48.12
C GLY A 551 -21.27 -11.02 -47.52
N ASN A 552 -21.25 -10.84 -46.21
CA ASN A 552 -22.18 -9.94 -45.51
C ASN A 552 -21.89 -8.47 -45.87
N HIS A 553 -20.64 -8.05 -45.66
CA HIS A 553 -20.19 -6.68 -45.88
C HIS A 553 -19.64 -6.56 -47.31
N LYS A 554 -20.07 -5.53 -48.04
CA LYS A 554 -19.77 -5.32 -49.47
C LYS A 554 -19.41 -3.85 -49.72
N ILE A 555 -18.11 -3.54 -49.76
CA ILE A 555 -17.61 -2.20 -50.06
C ILE A 555 -17.24 -2.10 -51.54
N THR A 556 -17.57 -0.98 -52.18
CA THR A 556 -17.22 -0.71 -53.59
C THR A 556 -16.41 0.57 -53.68
N LEU A 557 -15.17 0.44 -54.17
CA LEU A 557 -14.23 1.53 -54.41
C LEU A 557 -14.24 1.85 -55.91
N SER A 558 -14.62 3.07 -56.26
CA SER A 558 -14.40 3.67 -57.58
C SER A 558 -13.10 4.47 -57.61
N VAL A 559 -12.44 4.48 -58.77
CA VAL A 559 -11.15 5.16 -58.98
C VAL A 559 -11.29 6.19 -60.09
N THR A 560 -10.59 7.33 -60.00
CA THR A 560 -10.66 8.41 -61.00
C THR A 560 -9.92 8.12 -62.32
N GLN A 561 -9.12 7.06 -62.34
CA GLN A 561 -8.33 6.57 -63.47
C GLN A 561 -8.73 5.13 -63.81
N ASN A 562 -8.35 4.66 -65.01
CA ASN A 562 -8.60 3.29 -65.49
C ASN A 562 -8.26 2.22 -64.44
N VAL A 563 -9.10 1.19 -64.29
CA VAL A 563 -8.84 0.09 -63.36
C VAL A 563 -7.60 -0.74 -63.73
N VAL A 564 -6.72 -0.96 -62.74
CA VAL A 564 -5.52 -1.79 -62.81
C VAL A 564 -5.90 -3.26 -62.57
N PRO A 565 -5.45 -4.22 -63.41
CA PRO A 565 -5.74 -5.64 -63.21
C PRO A 565 -5.27 -6.17 -61.84
N LEU A 566 -6.00 -7.13 -61.26
CA LEU A 566 -5.70 -7.65 -59.92
C LEU A 566 -4.32 -8.33 -59.85
N LEU A 567 -3.89 -9.08 -60.88
CA LEU A 567 -2.56 -9.69 -60.92
C LEU A 567 -1.43 -8.65 -60.96
N THR A 568 -1.68 -7.44 -61.50
CA THR A 568 -0.69 -6.34 -61.47
C THR A 568 -0.66 -5.59 -60.14
N LEU A 569 -1.75 -5.63 -59.36
CA LEU A 569 -1.77 -5.12 -57.97
C LEU A 569 -1.22 -6.15 -56.97
N PHE A 570 -1.42 -7.44 -57.23
CA PHE A 570 -1.10 -8.58 -56.37
C PHE A 570 -0.30 -9.65 -57.13
N PRO A 571 0.92 -9.33 -57.61
CA PRO A 571 1.72 -10.29 -58.36
C PRO A 571 2.14 -11.52 -57.54
N GLU A 572 2.20 -11.37 -56.21
CA GLU A 572 2.60 -12.43 -55.26
C GLU A 572 1.61 -13.60 -55.14
N PHE A 573 0.40 -13.49 -55.73
CA PHE A 573 -0.61 -14.56 -55.78
C PHE A 573 -0.98 -14.97 -57.23
N GLY A 574 -0.19 -14.55 -58.22
CA GLY A 574 -0.55 -14.67 -59.64
C GLY A 574 -0.59 -16.11 -60.19
N GLU A 575 0.19 -17.03 -59.63
CA GLU A 575 0.36 -18.40 -60.17
C GLU A 575 -0.83 -19.33 -59.84
N GLU A 576 -1.57 -19.06 -58.76
CA GLU A 576 -2.65 -19.92 -58.27
C GLU A 576 -4.04 -19.50 -58.81
N THR A 577 -4.19 -18.25 -59.23
CA THR A 577 -5.48 -17.64 -59.58
C THR A 577 -5.91 -17.90 -61.02
N LYS A 578 -6.71 -18.95 -61.25
CA LYS A 578 -7.24 -19.35 -62.58
C LYS A 578 -8.19 -18.33 -63.25
N THR A 579 -8.46 -17.17 -62.64
CA THR A 579 -9.40 -16.15 -63.14
C THR A 579 -8.91 -14.72 -62.89
N SER A 580 -8.52 -14.00 -63.96
CA SER A 580 -7.96 -12.63 -63.90
C SER A 580 -8.85 -11.57 -63.20
N ASN A 581 -10.17 -11.78 -63.15
CA ASN A 581 -11.14 -10.81 -62.64
C ASN A 581 -11.49 -10.95 -61.14
N ALA A 582 -10.96 -11.96 -60.44
CA ALA A 582 -11.29 -12.21 -59.04
C ALA A 582 -10.14 -12.89 -58.29
N ILE A 583 -9.80 -12.35 -57.12
CA ILE A 583 -8.86 -12.93 -56.15
C ILE A 583 -9.59 -13.01 -54.79
N ALA A 584 -9.30 -14.02 -53.97
CA ALA A 584 -9.73 -14.04 -52.59
C ALA A 584 -8.60 -14.41 -51.65
N PHE A 585 -8.55 -13.71 -50.52
CA PHE A 585 -7.53 -13.85 -49.49
C PHE A 585 -8.12 -14.64 -48.31
N LYS A 586 -7.36 -15.60 -47.78
CA LYS A 586 -7.72 -16.37 -46.57
C LYS A 586 -6.58 -16.29 -45.56
N ASN A 587 -6.89 -16.07 -44.29
CA ASN A 587 -5.88 -16.05 -43.23
C ASN A 587 -5.35 -17.48 -42.99
N PHE A 588 -4.03 -17.63 -42.77
CA PHE A 588 -3.36 -18.93 -42.60
C PHE A 588 -4.02 -19.80 -41.51
N TYR A 589 -4.30 -19.22 -40.33
CA TYR A 589 -4.69 -19.94 -39.12
C TYR A 589 -6.22 -20.02 -38.88
N ASP A 590 -7.04 -19.78 -39.90
CA ASP A 590 -8.53 -19.92 -39.87
C ASP A 590 -9.30 -18.97 -38.93
N SER A 591 -8.61 -18.16 -38.12
CA SER A 591 -9.18 -17.14 -37.20
C SER A 591 -9.93 -15.98 -37.86
N GLY A 592 -9.86 -15.84 -39.19
CA GLY A 592 -10.52 -14.76 -39.92
C GLY A 592 -11.27 -15.21 -41.17
N GLN A 593 -12.30 -14.43 -41.53
CA GLN A 593 -13.17 -14.75 -42.65
C GLN A 593 -12.54 -14.34 -43.99
N PRO A 594 -12.61 -15.18 -45.04
CA PRO A 594 -11.97 -14.87 -46.32
C PRO A 594 -12.54 -13.61 -46.96
N VAL A 595 -11.67 -12.87 -47.66
CA VAL A 595 -12.00 -11.59 -48.29
C VAL A 595 -11.89 -11.73 -49.80
N THR A 596 -13.01 -11.62 -50.51
CA THR A 596 -13.05 -11.71 -51.98
C THR A 596 -13.02 -10.34 -52.62
N VAL A 597 -12.10 -10.12 -53.55
CA VAL A 597 -11.95 -8.89 -54.34
C VAL A 597 -12.32 -9.17 -55.80
N LEU A 598 -13.33 -8.45 -56.29
CA LEU A 598 -13.92 -8.59 -57.61
C LEU A 598 -13.65 -7.33 -58.45
N LEU A 599 -13.13 -7.53 -59.66
CA LEU A 599 -12.88 -6.48 -60.64
C LEU A 599 -14.03 -6.44 -61.65
N ALA A 600 -14.77 -5.32 -61.70
CA ALA A 600 -15.96 -5.21 -62.53
C ALA A 600 -15.63 -5.14 -64.03
N LYS A 601 -16.23 -6.02 -64.83
CA LYS A 601 -15.94 -6.17 -66.28
C LYS A 601 -16.36 -4.99 -67.17
N SER A 602 -17.05 -3.99 -66.62
CA SER A 602 -17.68 -2.90 -67.38
C SER A 602 -17.76 -1.58 -66.62
N SER A 603 -16.96 -1.39 -65.56
CA SER A 603 -16.90 -0.13 -64.81
C SER A 603 -15.63 -0.09 -63.97
N ASP A 604 -15.01 1.09 -63.82
CA ASP A 604 -13.78 1.31 -63.07
C ASP A 604 -13.97 1.26 -61.55
N ARG A 605 -14.31 0.07 -61.05
CA ARG A 605 -14.66 -0.21 -59.65
C ARG A 605 -14.11 -1.56 -59.17
N TYR A 606 -13.49 -1.54 -58.00
CA TYR A 606 -13.17 -2.72 -57.22
C TYR A 606 -14.29 -2.95 -56.20
N ARG A 607 -14.78 -4.20 -56.09
CA ARG A 607 -15.76 -4.60 -55.10
C ARG A 607 -15.15 -5.63 -54.16
N ILE A 608 -15.14 -5.32 -52.87
CA ILE A 608 -14.48 -6.07 -51.81
C ILE A 608 -15.58 -6.60 -50.88
N GLN A 609 -15.58 -7.90 -50.60
CA GLN A 609 -16.62 -8.52 -49.75
C GLN A 609 -16.07 -9.59 -48.80
N SER A 610 -16.59 -9.60 -47.57
CA SER A 610 -16.26 -10.57 -46.51
C SER A 610 -17.40 -10.64 -45.48
N SER A 611 -17.33 -11.60 -44.56
CA SER A 611 -18.17 -11.74 -43.36
C SER A 611 -17.54 -11.15 -42.09
N SER A 612 -16.30 -10.63 -42.14
CA SER A 612 -15.71 -9.79 -41.09
C SER A 612 -15.43 -8.37 -41.59
N ILE A 613 -15.45 -7.40 -40.66
CA ILE A 613 -15.04 -6.01 -40.87
C ILE A 613 -13.53 -5.80 -40.72
N ALA A 614 -12.84 -6.56 -39.86
CA ALA A 614 -11.42 -6.38 -39.56
C ALA A 614 -10.52 -6.95 -40.68
N SER A 615 -10.76 -8.19 -41.10
CA SER A 615 -10.09 -8.75 -42.28
C SER A 615 -10.37 -7.90 -43.54
N LEU A 616 -11.54 -7.25 -43.62
CA LEU A 616 -11.90 -6.36 -44.73
C LEU A 616 -11.19 -4.99 -44.70
N SER A 617 -10.87 -4.42 -43.52
CA SER A 617 -10.13 -3.15 -43.43
C SER A 617 -8.69 -3.30 -43.94
N CYS A 618 -8.01 -4.37 -43.54
CA CYS A 618 -6.62 -4.65 -43.94
C CYS A 618 -6.46 -4.79 -45.47
N ILE A 619 -7.41 -5.45 -46.14
CA ILE A 619 -7.40 -5.60 -47.61
C ILE A 619 -7.71 -4.28 -48.34
N ILE A 620 -8.61 -3.45 -47.79
CA ILE A 620 -8.88 -2.10 -48.33
C ILE A 620 -7.63 -1.22 -48.23
N GLU A 621 -6.94 -1.25 -47.08
CA GLU A 621 -5.71 -0.49 -46.85
C GLU A 621 -4.61 -0.89 -47.85
N GLN A 622 -4.36 -2.19 -48.04
CA GLN A 622 -3.42 -2.71 -49.03
C GLN A 622 -3.76 -2.25 -50.46
N ILE A 623 -5.04 -2.28 -50.87
CA ILE A 623 -5.47 -1.83 -52.20
C ILE A 623 -5.23 -0.33 -52.38
N ILE A 624 -5.57 0.50 -51.39
CA ILE A 624 -5.36 1.96 -51.44
C ILE A 624 -3.87 2.28 -51.50
N PHE A 625 -3.04 1.63 -50.67
CA PHE A 625 -1.58 1.83 -50.67
C PHE A 625 -0.94 1.45 -52.01
N ARG A 626 -1.33 0.31 -52.60
CA ARG A 626 -0.81 -0.16 -53.89
C ARG A 626 -1.25 0.73 -55.06
N LEU A 627 -2.51 1.17 -55.07
CA LEU A 627 -3.02 2.12 -56.06
C LEU A 627 -2.30 3.48 -55.97
N ASN A 628 -2.15 4.05 -54.78
CA ASN A 628 -1.44 5.32 -54.58
C ASN A 628 0.02 5.24 -55.03
N ASN A 629 0.70 4.11 -54.81
CA ASN A 629 2.06 3.90 -55.31
C ASN A 629 2.11 3.75 -56.84
N HIS A 630 1.15 3.07 -57.47
CA HIS A 630 1.05 2.92 -58.92
C HIS A 630 0.78 4.26 -59.63
N TYR A 631 -0.07 5.12 -59.06
CA TYR A 631 -0.44 6.43 -59.61
C TYR A 631 0.35 7.61 -59.04
N ARG A 632 1.48 7.36 -58.37
CA ARG A 632 2.29 8.38 -57.68
C ARG A 632 2.79 9.53 -58.58
N ASN A 633 2.83 9.31 -59.89
CA ASN A 633 3.24 10.28 -60.90
C ASN A 633 2.05 10.96 -61.63
N VAL A 634 0.83 10.80 -61.13
CA VAL A 634 -0.41 11.34 -61.73
C VAL A 634 -1.10 12.25 -60.73
N ASP A 635 -1.09 13.55 -61.01
CA ASP A 635 -1.82 14.54 -60.23
C ASP A 635 -3.33 14.21 -60.16
N GLU A 636 -3.96 14.56 -59.04
CA GLU A 636 -5.38 14.34 -58.75
C GLU A 636 -5.87 12.87 -58.68
N PHE A 637 -4.99 11.88 -58.51
CA PHE A 637 -5.43 10.51 -58.19
C PHE A 637 -6.24 10.46 -56.88
N LYS A 638 -7.47 9.92 -56.95
CA LYS A 638 -8.39 9.80 -55.80
C LYS A 638 -9.16 8.47 -55.85
N VAL A 639 -9.30 7.82 -54.69
CA VAL A 639 -10.17 6.65 -54.49
C VAL A 639 -11.43 7.12 -53.77
N VAL A 640 -12.60 6.78 -54.30
CA VAL A 640 -13.91 7.21 -53.78
C VAL A 640 -14.78 5.98 -53.54
N TYR A 641 -15.36 5.84 -52.35
CA TYR A 641 -16.29 4.75 -52.05
C TYR A 641 -17.71 5.09 -52.52
N SER A 642 -18.44 4.10 -53.06
CA SER A 642 -19.81 4.27 -53.56
C SER A 642 -20.85 3.39 -52.86
N SER A 643 -20.47 2.77 -51.74
CA SER A 643 -21.29 1.86 -50.93
C SER A 643 -21.66 2.50 -49.59
N ALA A 644 -22.83 2.16 -49.05
CA ALA A 644 -23.14 2.47 -47.65
C ALA A 644 -22.12 1.79 -46.72
N LEU A 645 -21.71 2.49 -45.66
CA LEU A 645 -20.80 1.95 -44.64
C LEU A 645 -21.58 1.08 -43.64
N PRO A 646 -20.96 0.02 -43.06
CA PRO A 646 -21.59 -0.89 -42.10
C PRO A 646 -21.74 -0.28 -40.69
N SER A 647 -22.38 0.89 -40.61
CA SER A 647 -22.47 1.68 -39.37
C SER A 647 -23.24 0.98 -38.24
N THR A 648 -24.24 0.16 -38.57
CA THR A 648 -25.01 -0.63 -37.60
C THR A 648 -24.16 -1.66 -36.87
N GLU A 649 -23.20 -2.26 -37.55
CA GLU A 649 -22.35 -3.35 -37.04
C GLU A 649 -21.18 -2.75 -36.24
N VAL A 650 -20.58 -1.65 -36.72
CA VAL A 650 -19.61 -0.87 -35.94
C VAL A 650 -20.21 -0.37 -34.61
N VAL A 651 -21.45 0.10 -34.61
CA VAL A 651 -22.16 0.51 -33.37
C VAL A 651 -22.47 -0.68 -32.45
N LEU A 652 -22.60 -1.90 -32.98
CA LEU A 652 -22.78 -3.11 -32.20
C LEU A 652 -21.47 -3.50 -31.49
N TYR A 653 -20.36 -3.59 -32.22
CA TYR A 653 -19.03 -3.84 -31.63
C TYR A 653 -18.64 -2.80 -30.56
N VAL A 654 -18.96 -1.52 -30.78
CA VAL A 654 -18.72 -0.46 -29.78
C VAL A 654 -19.51 -0.68 -28.48
N LYS A 655 -20.73 -1.25 -28.56
CA LYS A 655 -21.53 -1.59 -27.37
C LYS A 655 -20.98 -2.81 -26.64
N GLU A 656 -20.58 -3.85 -27.37
CA GLU A 656 -20.00 -5.06 -26.78
C GLU A 656 -18.69 -4.71 -26.04
N HIS A 657 -17.79 -3.97 -26.69
CA HIS A 657 -16.57 -3.45 -26.07
C HIS A 657 -16.85 -2.56 -24.85
N PHE A 658 -17.91 -1.73 -24.88
CA PHE A 658 -18.31 -0.93 -23.71
C PHE A 658 -18.76 -1.81 -22.53
N SER A 659 -19.58 -2.83 -22.78
CA SER A 659 -20.02 -3.79 -21.75
C SER A 659 -18.83 -4.53 -21.15
N SER A 660 -17.93 -5.09 -21.97
CA SER A 660 -16.72 -5.77 -21.49
C SER A 660 -15.83 -4.85 -20.66
N ARG A 661 -15.67 -3.58 -21.07
CA ARG A 661 -14.93 -2.58 -20.30
C ARG A 661 -15.61 -2.26 -18.96
N GLN A 662 -16.95 -2.28 -18.89
CA GLN A 662 -17.68 -2.09 -17.63
C GLN A 662 -17.53 -3.29 -16.69
N GLU A 663 -17.40 -4.50 -17.21
CA GLU A 663 -17.11 -5.70 -16.41
C GLU A 663 -15.67 -5.71 -15.89
N VAL A 664 -14.69 -5.40 -16.74
CA VAL A 664 -13.29 -5.20 -16.32
C VAL A 664 -13.18 -4.14 -15.22
N SER A 665 -13.84 -2.98 -15.37
CA SER A 665 -13.82 -1.93 -14.34
C SER A 665 -14.29 -2.42 -12.97
N LYS A 666 -15.34 -3.24 -12.90
CA LYS A 666 -15.86 -3.79 -11.62
C LYS A 666 -14.89 -4.78 -10.97
N LEU A 667 -14.09 -5.49 -11.77
CA LEU A 667 -13.07 -6.41 -11.29
C LEU A 667 -11.88 -5.62 -10.75
N GLU A 668 -11.43 -4.59 -11.47
CA GLU A 668 -10.41 -3.64 -10.99
C GLU A 668 -10.85 -2.96 -9.68
N ASP A 669 -12.09 -2.45 -9.61
CA ASP A 669 -12.67 -1.84 -8.39
C ASP A 669 -12.68 -2.83 -7.19
N TRP A 670 -12.90 -4.12 -7.45
CA TRP A 670 -12.90 -5.16 -6.42
C TRP A 670 -11.49 -5.56 -5.96
N GLU A 671 -10.53 -5.70 -6.89
CA GLU A 671 -9.13 -5.98 -6.60
C GLU A 671 -8.50 -4.86 -5.74
N ASP A 672 -8.78 -3.60 -6.08
CA ASP A 672 -8.29 -2.43 -5.34
C ASP A 672 -8.81 -2.40 -3.88
N VAL A 673 -10.10 -2.69 -3.66
CA VAL A 673 -10.69 -2.74 -2.31
C VAL A 673 -10.12 -3.92 -1.50
N MET A 674 -9.96 -5.08 -2.12
CA MET A 674 -9.41 -6.28 -1.47
C MET A 674 -7.94 -6.09 -1.07
N ASP A 675 -7.09 -5.56 -1.95
CA ASP A 675 -5.68 -5.31 -1.65
C ASP A 675 -5.49 -4.25 -0.55
N ALA A 676 -6.34 -3.20 -0.54
CA ALA A 676 -6.35 -2.19 0.50
C ALA A 676 -6.83 -2.76 1.86
N ALA A 677 -7.85 -3.62 1.86
CA ALA A 677 -8.34 -4.29 3.07
C ALA A 677 -7.29 -5.26 3.66
N LEU A 678 -6.64 -6.09 2.83
CA LEU A 678 -5.53 -6.96 3.24
C LEU A 678 -4.35 -6.14 3.81
N SER A 679 -4.05 -4.99 3.19
CA SER A 679 -3.01 -4.06 3.67
C SER A 679 -3.35 -3.44 5.03
N TYR A 680 -4.60 -3.04 5.26
CA TYR A 680 -5.08 -2.57 6.55
C TYR A 680 -4.92 -3.67 7.63
N LEU A 681 -5.40 -4.88 7.34
CA LEU A 681 -5.35 -6.05 8.21
C LEU A 681 -3.93 -6.38 8.71
N LEU A 682 -2.96 -6.39 7.78
CA LEU A 682 -1.55 -6.68 8.07
C LEU A 682 -0.83 -5.60 8.88
N ARG A 683 -1.36 -4.37 8.89
CA ARG A 683 -0.85 -3.20 9.63
C ARG A 683 -1.50 -3.00 11.00
N THR A 684 -2.78 -3.36 11.15
CA THR A 684 -3.52 -3.23 12.41
C THR A 684 -3.48 -4.53 13.22
N SER A 685 -4.31 -5.52 12.85
CA SER A 685 -4.57 -6.72 13.66
C SER A 685 -3.45 -7.77 13.61
N LEU A 686 -2.67 -7.84 12.52
CA LEU A 686 -1.63 -8.88 12.33
C LEU A 686 -0.19 -8.32 12.26
N ALA A 687 0.07 -7.10 12.73
CA ALA A 687 1.41 -6.52 12.72
C ALA A 687 2.35 -7.20 13.74
N LYS A 688 3.52 -7.67 13.27
CA LYS A 688 4.56 -8.27 14.15
C LYS A 688 5.50 -7.25 14.78
N SER A 689 5.66 -6.08 14.16
CA SER A 689 6.53 -4.99 14.64
C SER A 689 6.07 -3.63 14.14
N GLU A 690 6.50 -2.55 14.78
CA GLU A 690 6.28 -1.18 14.27
C GLU A 690 6.91 -0.96 12.88
N LYS A 691 8.01 -1.66 12.56
CA LYS A 691 8.60 -1.61 11.22
C LYS A 691 7.66 -2.19 10.16
N ASP A 692 6.83 -3.16 10.51
CA ASP A 692 5.80 -3.69 9.60
C ASP A 692 4.61 -2.73 9.49
N LYS A 693 4.21 -2.07 10.59
CA LYS A 693 3.21 -0.98 10.57
C LYS A 693 3.61 0.15 9.60
N LEU A 694 4.91 0.44 9.50
CA LEU A 694 5.50 1.50 8.66
C LEU A 694 5.91 1.08 7.24
N ARG A 695 6.09 -0.23 6.98
CA ARG A 695 6.47 -0.77 5.65
C ARG A 695 5.31 -0.92 4.70
N ILE A 696 4.12 -1.14 5.23
CA ILE A 696 2.89 -1.26 4.45
C ILE A 696 2.36 0.17 4.22
N SER A 697 2.20 0.55 2.96
CA SER A 697 1.62 1.84 2.60
C SER A 697 0.23 2.02 3.21
N GLN A 698 -0.11 3.26 3.55
CA GLN A 698 -1.45 3.62 4.03
C GLN A 698 -2.50 3.15 3.02
N SER A 699 -3.61 2.58 3.50
CA SER A 699 -4.67 1.99 2.66
C SER A 699 -5.46 3.05 1.90
N ASN A 700 -4.89 3.51 0.78
CA ASN A 700 -5.62 4.04 -0.36
C ASN A 700 -6.36 2.91 -1.08
N VAL A 701 -7.45 3.26 -1.77
CA VAL A 701 -7.79 2.62 -3.05
C VAL A 701 -6.76 3.16 -4.06
N GLU A 702 -5.69 2.39 -4.28
CA GLU A 702 -4.62 2.69 -5.23
C GLU A 702 -4.60 1.56 -6.25
N LYS A 703 -4.74 1.88 -7.54
CA LYS A 703 -5.00 0.86 -8.56
C LYS A 703 -3.95 -0.26 -8.56
N VAL A 704 -4.42 -1.50 -8.40
CA VAL A 704 -3.60 -2.70 -8.46
C VAL A 704 -2.99 -2.80 -9.85
N THR A 705 -1.67 -2.60 -9.89
CA THR A 705 -0.84 -2.64 -11.11
C THR A 705 -0.18 -4.00 -11.33
N ASP A 706 -0.24 -4.88 -10.33
CA ASP A 706 0.43 -6.18 -10.30
C ASP A 706 -0.21 -7.06 -9.20
N ILE A 707 -0.93 -8.11 -9.63
CA ILE A 707 -1.61 -9.08 -8.76
C ILE A 707 -0.61 -9.78 -7.81
N SER A 708 0.66 -9.93 -8.21
CA SER A 708 1.71 -10.57 -7.41
C SER A 708 1.94 -9.90 -6.04
N LYS A 709 1.50 -8.65 -5.86
CA LYS A 709 1.54 -7.93 -4.56
C LYS A 709 0.36 -8.31 -3.66
N MET A 710 -0.84 -8.40 -4.24
CA MET A 710 -2.06 -8.81 -3.54
C MET A 710 -1.96 -10.28 -3.08
N GLU A 711 -1.48 -11.19 -3.93
CA GLU A 711 -1.23 -12.59 -3.57
C GLU A 711 -0.27 -12.71 -2.37
N LYS A 712 0.87 -11.99 -2.40
CA LYS A 712 1.85 -11.99 -1.30
C LYS A 712 1.27 -11.44 0.00
N ARG A 713 0.32 -10.49 -0.07
CA ARG A 713 -0.42 -9.98 1.11
C ARG A 713 -1.43 -11.01 1.61
N LEU A 714 -2.19 -11.65 0.73
CA LEU A 714 -3.17 -12.70 1.05
C LEU A 714 -2.50 -13.91 1.73
N VAL A 715 -1.40 -14.41 1.17
CA VAL A 715 -0.60 -15.51 1.78
C VAL A 715 -0.08 -15.10 3.16
N GLN A 716 0.43 -13.86 3.32
CA GLN A 716 0.86 -13.36 4.63
C GLN A 716 -0.28 -13.22 5.64
N VAL A 717 -1.51 -12.92 5.22
CA VAL A 717 -2.69 -12.90 6.10
C VAL A 717 -2.99 -14.32 6.59
N LEU A 718 -3.11 -15.30 5.68
CA LEU A 718 -3.40 -16.70 6.04
C LEU A 718 -2.31 -17.32 6.92
N GLU A 719 -1.03 -17.04 6.63
CA GLU A 719 0.10 -17.44 7.48
C GLU A 719 0.04 -16.85 8.89
N ARG A 720 -0.41 -15.60 9.03
CA ARG A 720 -0.46 -14.92 10.34
C ARG A 720 -1.71 -15.30 11.14
N ILE A 721 -2.83 -15.60 10.49
CA ILE A 721 -4.06 -16.11 11.14
C ILE A 721 -3.82 -17.53 11.68
N SER A 722 -3.31 -18.45 10.86
CA SER A 722 -3.01 -19.83 11.30
C SER A 722 -2.04 -19.88 12.48
N LYS A 723 -1.07 -18.95 12.56
CA LYS A 723 -0.13 -18.81 13.69
C LYS A 723 -0.73 -18.15 14.94
N ILE A 724 -2.00 -17.70 14.90
CA ILE A 724 -2.78 -17.25 16.07
C ILE A 724 -3.69 -18.37 16.60
N GLU A 725 -4.10 -19.31 15.75
CA GLU A 725 -4.97 -20.44 16.14
C GLU A 725 -4.24 -21.50 16.96
N THR A 726 -2.93 -21.66 16.77
CA THR A 726 -2.07 -22.51 17.60
C THR A 726 -1.62 -21.76 18.86
N PRO A 727 -2.12 -22.08 20.07
CA PRO A 727 -1.48 -21.61 21.29
C PRO A 727 -0.07 -22.20 21.38
N GLU A 728 0.95 -21.37 21.62
CA GLU A 728 2.33 -21.82 21.78
C GLU A 728 2.45 -22.74 23.00
N THR A 729 2.42 -24.05 22.75
CA THR A 729 2.60 -25.06 23.78
C THR A 729 4.04 -24.98 24.28
N VAL A 730 4.25 -24.56 25.52
CA VAL A 730 5.58 -24.55 26.14
C VAL A 730 6.08 -25.98 26.24
N GLN A 731 6.94 -26.39 25.31
CA GLN A 731 7.73 -27.61 25.39
C GLN A 731 9.19 -27.23 25.61
N VAL A 732 9.81 -27.90 26.58
CA VAL A 732 11.19 -27.65 27.01
C VAL A 732 12.12 -28.43 26.09
N GLU A 733 13.14 -27.76 25.59
CA GLU A 733 14.22 -28.35 24.79
C GLU A 733 14.93 -29.45 25.59
N ASN A 734 15.15 -30.60 24.95
CA ASN A 734 16.25 -31.51 25.27
C ASN A 734 16.94 -31.84 23.94
N GLU A 735 18.25 -31.72 23.90
CA GLU A 735 19.09 -31.96 22.73
C GLU A 735 19.43 -33.46 22.57
N ASN A 736 20.38 -33.77 21.66
CA ASN A 736 20.88 -35.08 21.22
C ASN A 736 20.07 -35.70 20.06
N GLU A 737 20.67 -36.27 19.00
CA GLU A 737 22.09 -36.62 18.75
C GLU A 737 22.45 -36.54 17.23
N GLU A 738 23.72 -36.17 16.93
CA GLU A 738 24.65 -36.54 15.80
C GLU A 738 24.09 -36.72 14.34
N GLU A 739 24.51 -35.93 13.32
CA GLU A 739 25.75 -35.97 12.48
C GLU A 739 25.81 -37.16 11.46
N GLU A 740 26.41 -37.14 10.26
CA GLU A 740 27.39 -36.27 9.54
C GLU A 740 26.72 -35.35 8.45
N GLU A 741 27.19 -34.93 7.26
CA GLU A 741 28.34 -35.21 6.33
C GLU A 741 28.75 -33.91 5.52
N GLU A 742 28.98 -33.96 4.18
CA GLU A 742 29.53 -32.87 3.32
C GLU A 742 28.64 -32.57 2.07
N LEU A 743 28.82 -31.60 1.15
CA LEU A 743 29.86 -30.61 0.75
C LEU A 743 29.08 -29.35 0.17
N SER A 744 29.46 -28.36 -0.67
CA SER A 744 30.59 -27.95 -1.54
C SER A 744 30.51 -26.43 -1.92
N LYS A 745 31.06 -25.98 -3.08
CA LYS A 745 31.03 -24.60 -3.67
C LYS A 745 31.06 -24.68 -5.22
N PRO A 746 30.59 -23.66 -6.00
CA PRO A 746 31.24 -22.33 -6.24
C PRO A 746 30.34 -21.12 -5.80
N GLU A 747 30.76 -19.86 -5.60
CA GLU A 747 31.40 -18.83 -6.49
C GLU A 747 30.49 -18.41 -7.68
N ILE A 748 30.30 -17.15 -8.13
CA ILE A 748 30.69 -15.77 -7.73
C ILE A 748 29.77 -14.79 -8.54
N GLU A 749 29.49 -13.49 -8.30
CA GLU A 749 29.86 -12.44 -7.32
C GLU A 749 28.89 -11.21 -7.45
N HIS A 750 29.06 -10.12 -6.67
CA HIS A 750 28.42 -8.76 -6.79
C HIS A 750 26.87 -8.62 -6.56
N GLU A 751 26.32 -7.53 -5.97
CA GLU A 751 26.90 -6.28 -5.43
C GLU A 751 26.05 -5.65 -4.28
N ASP A 752 26.73 -5.13 -3.23
CA ASP A 752 26.25 -4.26 -2.10
C ASP A 752 24.96 -4.69 -1.31
N GLU A 753 24.57 -4.13 -0.14
CA GLU A 753 24.84 -2.85 0.54
C GLU A 753 25.33 -2.99 2.01
N LYS A 754 25.68 -1.86 2.63
CA LYS A 754 26.27 -1.71 3.99
C LYS A 754 25.39 -0.80 4.89
N PRO A 755 25.59 -0.71 6.22
CA PRO A 755 26.05 -1.68 7.21
C PRO A 755 25.10 -1.78 8.45
N MET A 756 25.31 -2.74 9.35
CA MET A 756 24.55 -2.83 10.62
C MET A 756 25.33 -2.37 11.87
N GLY A 757 24.69 -1.50 12.66
CA GLY A 757 25.05 -1.16 14.04
C GLY A 757 23.85 -0.49 14.74
N SER A 758 23.58 -0.83 16.00
CA SER A 758 22.35 -0.46 16.73
C SER A 758 22.32 0.98 17.25
N GLN A 759 22.48 1.96 16.36
CA GLN A 759 22.71 3.38 16.67
C GLN A 759 21.42 4.17 16.95
N LEU A 760 20.83 3.97 18.13
CA LEU A 760 19.75 4.81 18.65
C LEU A 760 20.25 6.22 19.00
N GLY A 761 20.07 7.18 18.08
CA GLY A 761 20.40 8.59 18.31
C GLY A 761 20.51 9.52 17.09
N GLN A 762 20.47 9.03 15.84
CA GLN A 762 20.64 9.90 14.65
C GLN A 762 19.51 9.89 13.60
N ALA A 763 18.52 8.99 13.68
CA ALA A 763 17.53 8.82 12.61
C ALA A 763 16.55 10.01 12.45
N SER A 764 16.11 10.63 13.55
CA SER A 764 15.00 11.60 13.52
C SER A 764 15.38 12.99 12.96
N MET A 765 16.64 13.41 13.06
CA MET A 765 17.06 14.77 12.69
C MET A 765 17.38 14.96 11.20
N ARG A 766 17.90 13.94 10.50
CA ARG A 766 18.32 14.08 9.08
C ARG A 766 17.14 14.12 8.09
N LEU A 767 16.08 13.35 8.34
CA LEU A 767 14.88 13.37 7.48
C LEU A 767 14.10 14.69 7.58
N LEU A 768 14.03 15.30 8.78
CA LEU A 768 13.42 16.61 8.96
C LEU A 768 14.19 17.74 8.26
N SER A 769 15.53 17.65 8.17
CA SER A 769 16.31 18.58 7.34
C SER A 769 16.05 18.38 5.84
N ALA A 770 15.98 17.14 5.34
CA ALA A 770 15.73 16.85 3.93
C ALA A 770 14.32 17.29 3.48
N ARG A 771 13.29 17.04 4.30
CA ARG A 771 11.91 17.48 3.99
C ARG A 771 11.79 19.02 4.02
N ARG A 772 12.54 19.71 4.88
CA ARG A 772 12.62 21.18 4.90
C ARG A 772 13.40 21.78 3.73
N SER A 773 14.46 21.14 3.24
CA SER A 773 15.18 21.62 2.05
C SER A 773 14.39 21.42 0.76
N LEU A 774 13.66 20.30 0.63
CA LEU A 774 12.80 20.04 -0.53
C LEU A 774 11.58 20.99 -0.59
N LEU A 775 10.92 21.27 0.54
CA LEU A 775 9.82 22.25 0.57
C LEU A 775 10.30 23.68 0.27
N ARG A 776 11.51 24.06 0.70
CA ARG A 776 12.12 25.34 0.31
C ARG A 776 12.50 25.39 -1.18
N LYS A 777 12.92 24.27 -1.77
CA LYS A 777 13.14 24.18 -3.22
C LYS A 777 11.85 24.20 -4.05
N ARG A 778 10.70 23.71 -3.54
CA ARG A 778 9.42 23.85 -4.26
C ARG A 778 8.91 25.27 -4.28
N HIS A 779 8.82 25.96 -3.14
CA HIS A 779 8.34 27.35 -3.14
C HIS A 779 9.23 28.31 -3.93
N LYS A 780 10.56 28.10 -3.96
CA LYS A 780 11.47 28.89 -4.80
C LYS A 780 11.41 28.56 -6.31
N ASN A 781 10.63 27.54 -6.70
CA ASN A 781 10.36 27.16 -8.09
C ASN A 781 8.89 27.44 -8.47
N GLU A 782 8.10 28.09 -7.60
CA GLU A 782 6.71 28.51 -7.83
C GLU A 782 6.54 30.05 -7.71
N GLU A 783 7.60 30.78 -7.37
CA GLU A 783 7.67 32.26 -7.27
C GLU A 783 8.84 32.87 -8.08
N GLU A 784 9.41 32.13 -9.05
CA GLU A 784 10.37 32.61 -10.08
C GLU A 784 9.82 32.35 -11.49
#